data_AF-A0A1C7P6X8-F1
#
_entry.id   AF-A0A1C7P6X8-F1
#
_cell.length_a   1.000
_cell.length_b   1.000
_cell.length_c   1.000
_cell.angle_alpha   90.00
_cell.angle_beta   90.00
_cell.angle_gamma   90.00
#
_symmetry.space_group_name_H-M   'P 1'
#
loop_
_entity.id
_entity.type
_entity.pdbx_description
1 polymer ?
#
loop_
_entity_poly.entity_id
_entity_poly.type
_entity_poly.pdbx_seq_one_letter_code
_entity_poly.pdbx_strand_id
1 'polypeptide(L)'
;MKLQIRQARVGFSDVLEGAVTRYRLGQDDANIVQRAMMGIEDIRGTTGGKLSRQEFKSAIDEALRNGDAHAIPEVAEVATWVRNNVLNPWRDRAIKAGLLPEGVEPETAASYMMRSWNKEKLTAQRPEAQNRIADWLTSEQRRKADIQQTLTDLGQKLDEAESRIVELERKAKGGSQEHVAARADADVLRGQIENQLSGWKGKSANEALSSMKARDKAGPRTPGADRLTAADKAVTAAMRRIIGSERNLSRAELHSRAGEIIDRILGNPDGRLPYDDASAPSAGAPSGDARGPLASREFMIPDAMIRDFLDTDIERTTHRFLDTIVPDVLLTERFGDVDMLETFRKLRDEHDALAGTAKSDKERLKLKAQYDATVADLAAVRDRIRGTYGNTTDPRMRAWGRTAANVQKFNQLTDMGGVVLASVPDLAGAIFHYGFAGPLRHQLNPVMRLFGSKEMKDLSKASKQELRSLAIGVDTILQSRNAAISDIFDMYAPTSRTDRILDKANNAYFIANLLSPWTDAMQRISGTTAMDQFSRAIEATVVGKAKPAQIRKLAEAGIDSTMAGRIWKDLSSDTGSNVIDGVRLSNSGTWKDSGARDAWEGAIARDVDMMVISPGQEKSLLPSRNPAAALLLQYKTFVMAASERILFRGLQARDAQVAQGFVAAVVLGMVGEYAYSLASGRDTPKTLPDWIKAGMSRSGVLGWIEEANAIGSKWTGGTTDMYRAIGAEAQGSRYQSREKLGILLGPTANKLEGVLRAGANGLNGDWGEADTRRMRRLVAGQNLFYLRRLLDQIGEE
;
A
#
# COMPACT_ATOMS: atom_id res chain seq x y z
N MET A 1 -1.17 -5.51 9.04
CA MET A 1 -1.29 -4.54 7.92
C MET A 1 -1.15 -5.19 6.56
N LYS A 2 0.05 -5.62 6.13
CA LYS A 2 0.27 -6.18 4.77
C LYS A 2 -0.69 -7.32 4.43
N LEU A 3 -0.85 -8.29 5.34
CA LEU A 3 -1.79 -9.41 5.17
C LEU A 3 -3.20 -8.95 4.81
N GLN A 4 -3.77 -8.08 5.62
CA GLN A 4 -5.12 -7.54 5.47
C GLN A 4 -5.33 -6.80 4.13
N ILE A 5 -4.35 -5.98 3.70
CA ILE A 5 -4.38 -5.32 2.39
C ILE A 5 -4.32 -6.38 1.27
N ARG A 6 -3.39 -7.34 1.38
CA ARG A 6 -3.22 -8.40 0.37
C ARG A 6 -4.51 -9.24 0.23
N GLN A 7 -5.14 -9.64 1.33
CA GLN A 7 -6.41 -10.40 1.33
C GLN A 7 -7.53 -9.64 0.63
N ALA A 8 -7.73 -8.36 0.97
CA ALA A 8 -8.75 -7.53 0.34
C ALA A 8 -8.50 -7.37 -1.18
N ARG A 9 -7.25 -7.17 -1.60
CA ARG A 9 -6.86 -7.06 -3.02
C ARG A 9 -7.05 -8.36 -3.79
N VAL A 10 -6.68 -9.51 -3.21
CA VAL A 10 -6.88 -10.82 -3.83
C VAL A 10 -8.37 -11.14 -3.97
N GLY A 11 -9.14 -10.96 -2.90
CA GLY A 11 -10.60 -11.15 -2.94
C GLY A 11 -11.26 -10.27 -4.00
N PHE A 12 -10.84 -9.00 -4.09
CA PHE A 12 -11.33 -8.08 -5.10
C PHE A 12 -10.96 -8.54 -6.53
N SER A 13 -9.71 -8.95 -6.74
CA SER A 13 -9.27 -9.47 -8.03
C SER A 13 -10.05 -10.72 -8.44
N ASP A 14 -10.37 -11.60 -7.49
CA ASP A 14 -11.08 -12.86 -7.76
C ASP A 14 -12.53 -12.61 -8.16
N VAL A 15 -13.25 -11.78 -7.40
CA VAL A 15 -14.64 -11.44 -7.74
C VAL A 15 -14.72 -10.65 -9.05
N LEU A 16 -13.78 -9.71 -9.29
CA LEU A 16 -13.74 -8.93 -10.52
C LEU A 16 -13.44 -9.83 -11.73
N GLU A 17 -12.45 -10.71 -11.65
CA GLU A 17 -12.07 -11.56 -12.77
C GLU A 17 -13.20 -12.56 -13.10
N GLY A 18 -13.82 -13.16 -12.08
CA GLY A 18 -14.97 -14.04 -12.27
C GLY A 18 -16.16 -13.32 -12.92
N ALA A 19 -16.52 -12.14 -12.41
CA ALA A 19 -17.60 -11.32 -12.94
C ALA A 19 -17.35 -10.88 -14.40
N VAL A 20 -16.14 -10.40 -14.71
CA VAL A 20 -15.77 -10.01 -16.09
C VAL A 20 -15.82 -11.21 -17.02
N THR A 21 -15.35 -12.38 -16.56
CA THR A 21 -15.33 -13.59 -17.38
C THR A 21 -16.74 -14.11 -17.64
N ARG A 22 -17.61 -14.15 -16.63
CA ARG A 22 -19.03 -14.49 -16.80
C ARG A 22 -19.70 -13.55 -17.79
N TYR A 23 -19.50 -12.25 -17.62
CA TYR A 23 -20.07 -11.24 -18.50
C TYR A 23 -19.58 -11.39 -19.95
N ARG A 24 -18.27 -11.57 -20.17
CA ARG A 24 -17.67 -11.64 -21.52
C ARG A 24 -17.88 -12.99 -22.20
N LEU A 25 -17.72 -14.09 -21.47
CA LEU A 25 -17.65 -15.45 -22.03
C LEU A 25 -18.80 -16.38 -21.60
N GLY A 26 -19.64 -15.99 -20.63
CA GLY A 26 -20.73 -16.83 -20.12
C GLY A 26 -20.26 -17.98 -19.23
N GLN A 27 -19.05 -17.91 -18.67
CA GLN A 27 -18.45 -18.93 -17.82
C GLN A 27 -17.63 -18.30 -16.69
N ASP A 28 -17.45 -19.01 -15.57
CA ASP A 28 -16.70 -18.52 -14.41
C ASP A 28 -15.18 -18.58 -14.59
N ASP A 29 -14.68 -19.58 -15.31
CA ASP A 29 -13.26 -19.91 -15.36
C ASP A 29 -12.69 -19.77 -16.77
N ALA A 30 -12.14 -18.58 -17.08
CA ALA A 30 -11.36 -18.40 -18.30
C ALA A 30 -9.95 -18.99 -18.14
N ASN A 31 -9.53 -19.77 -19.13
CA ASN A 31 -8.14 -20.19 -19.24
C ASN A 31 -7.23 -19.00 -19.65
N ILE A 32 -5.91 -19.17 -19.55
CA ILE A 32 -4.92 -18.11 -19.84
C ILE A 32 -5.09 -17.55 -21.26
N VAL A 33 -5.38 -18.42 -22.24
CA VAL A 33 -5.56 -18.01 -23.65
C VAL A 33 -6.80 -17.12 -23.80
N GLN A 34 -7.92 -17.53 -23.20
CA GLN A 34 -9.16 -16.75 -23.22
C GLN A 34 -8.98 -15.37 -22.57
N ARG A 35 -8.27 -15.29 -21.44
CA ARG A 35 -7.96 -14.00 -20.80
C ARG A 35 -7.07 -13.11 -21.67
N ALA A 36 -6.06 -13.70 -22.31
CA ALA A 36 -5.20 -12.97 -23.24
C ALA A 36 -6.00 -12.45 -24.44
N MET A 37 -6.90 -13.27 -24.99
CA MET A 37 -7.79 -12.87 -26.09
C MET A 37 -8.73 -11.74 -25.69
N MET A 38 -9.36 -11.80 -24.51
CA MET A 38 -10.16 -10.68 -23.98
C MET A 38 -9.33 -9.39 -23.90
N GLY A 39 -8.09 -9.47 -23.45
CA GLY A 39 -7.18 -8.32 -23.43
C GLY A 39 -6.87 -7.76 -24.82
N ILE A 40 -6.68 -8.63 -25.82
CA ILE A 40 -6.48 -8.23 -27.22
C ILE A 40 -7.74 -7.58 -27.79
N GLU A 41 -8.92 -8.14 -27.53
CA GLU A 41 -10.21 -7.57 -27.93
C GLU A 41 -10.43 -6.19 -27.33
N ASP A 42 -10.10 -6.00 -26.05
CA ASP A 42 -10.19 -4.71 -25.37
C ASP A 42 -9.30 -3.66 -26.06
N ILE A 43 -8.10 -4.05 -26.51
CA ILE A 43 -7.18 -3.16 -27.25
C ILE A 43 -7.71 -2.86 -28.66
N ARG A 44 -8.26 -3.87 -29.34
CA ARG A 44 -8.78 -3.75 -30.71
C ARG A 44 -10.17 -3.10 -30.77
N GLY A 45 -10.84 -2.92 -29.65
CA GLY A 45 -12.23 -2.46 -29.59
C GLY A 45 -13.23 -3.46 -30.18
N THR A 46 -12.85 -4.74 -30.27
CA THR A 46 -13.66 -5.80 -30.91
C THR A 46 -14.38 -6.65 -29.87
N THR A 47 -14.98 -6.02 -28.86
CA THR A 47 -15.58 -6.69 -27.69
C THR A 47 -16.98 -7.27 -27.97
N GLY A 48 -17.47 -7.20 -29.21
CA GLY A 48 -18.77 -7.75 -29.60
C GLY A 48 -19.96 -7.06 -28.95
N GLY A 49 -19.86 -5.76 -28.68
CA GLY A 49 -20.90 -4.97 -28.01
C GLY A 49 -20.91 -5.10 -26.48
N LYS A 50 -20.01 -5.92 -25.90
CA LYS A 50 -19.81 -6.02 -24.45
C LYS A 50 -18.83 -4.96 -23.96
N LEU A 51 -18.94 -4.55 -22.69
CA LEU A 51 -17.98 -3.65 -22.06
C LEU A 51 -16.56 -4.26 -22.07
N SER A 52 -15.57 -3.43 -22.41
CA SER A 52 -14.15 -3.73 -22.13
C SER A 52 -13.90 -3.83 -20.63
N ARG A 53 -12.77 -4.40 -20.21
CA ARG A 53 -12.43 -4.49 -18.78
C ARG A 53 -12.37 -3.12 -18.09
N GLN A 54 -11.93 -2.08 -18.79
CA GLN A 54 -11.86 -0.72 -18.24
C GLN A 54 -13.25 -0.09 -18.07
N GLU A 55 -14.13 -0.31 -19.04
CA GLU A 55 -15.53 0.16 -18.97
C GLU A 55 -16.30 -0.60 -17.89
N PHE A 56 -16.09 -1.92 -17.79
CA PHE A 56 -16.69 -2.75 -16.74
C PHE A 56 -16.31 -2.25 -15.34
N LYS A 57 -15.02 -1.95 -15.11
CA LYS A 57 -14.55 -1.32 -13.86
C LYS A 57 -15.18 0.05 -13.59
N SER A 58 -15.38 0.85 -14.63
CA SER A 58 -16.02 2.16 -14.51
C SER A 58 -17.50 2.05 -14.15
N ALA A 59 -18.19 1.03 -14.70
CA ALA A 59 -19.56 0.69 -14.35
C ALA A 59 -19.70 0.22 -12.89
N ILE A 60 -18.69 -0.50 -12.36
CA ILE A 60 -18.68 -0.87 -10.93
C ILE A 60 -18.55 0.37 -10.03
N ASP A 61 -17.67 1.32 -10.36
CA ASP A 61 -17.56 2.57 -9.60
C ASP A 61 -18.86 3.40 -9.67
N GLU A 62 -19.56 3.38 -10.80
CA GLU A 62 -20.90 3.97 -10.94
C GLU A 62 -21.93 3.27 -10.05
N ALA A 63 -22.00 1.93 -10.11
CA ALA A 63 -22.90 1.14 -9.28
C ALA A 63 -22.67 1.42 -7.78
N LEU A 64 -21.41 1.43 -7.33
CA LEU A 64 -21.05 1.78 -5.95
C LEU A 64 -21.52 3.17 -5.53
N ARG A 65 -21.55 4.15 -6.43
CA ARG A 65 -22.06 5.51 -6.13
C ARG A 65 -23.58 5.59 -6.12
N ASN A 66 -24.25 4.67 -6.80
CA ASN A 66 -25.70 4.61 -7.00
C ASN A 66 -26.38 3.49 -6.18
N GLY A 67 -25.84 3.16 -5.00
CA GLY A 67 -26.47 2.18 -4.10
C GLY A 67 -26.24 0.71 -4.49
N ASP A 68 -25.13 0.42 -5.15
CA ASP A 68 -24.69 -0.91 -5.62
C ASP A 68 -25.56 -1.52 -6.74
N ALA A 69 -26.46 -0.73 -7.33
CA ALA A 69 -27.34 -1.17 -8.40
C ALA A 69 -26.76 -0.87 -9.79
N HIS A 70 -26.90 -1.83 -10.72
CA HIS A 70 -26.55 -1.67 -12.13
C HIS A 70 -27.39 -2.60 -13.01
N ALA A 71 -27.59 -2.24 -14.28
CA ALA A 71 -28.34 -3.05 -15.25
C ALA A 71 -27.64 -4.39 -15.58
N ILE A 72 -26.31 -4.44 -15.41
CA ILE A 72 -25.48 -5.65 -15.56
C ILE A 72 -25.37 -6.31 -14.18
N PRO A 73 -25.92 -7.53 -13.98
CA PRO A 73 -25.90 -8.21 -12.68
C PRO A 73 -24.49 -8.40 -12.13
N GLU A 74 -23.53 -8.77 -12.97
CA GLU A 74 -22.14 -8.99 -12.58
C GLU A 74 -21.45 -7.70 -12.10
N VAL A 75 -21.88 -6.53 -12.59
CA VAL A 75 -21.39 -5.23 -12.10
C VAL A 75 -21.93 -4.94 -10.69
N ALA A 76 -23.23 -5.17 -10.48
CA ALA A 76 -23.89 -4.99 -9.17
C ALA A 76 -23.33 -5.97 -8.11
N GLU A 77 -23.03 -7.21 -8.51
CA GLU A 77 -22.38 -8.22 -7.67
C GLU A 77 -21.04 -7.72 -7.14
N VAL A 78 -20.15 -7.24 -8.03
CA VAL A 78 -18.82 -6.76 -7.63
C VAL A 78 -18.94 -5.50 -6.76
N ALA A 79 -19.86 -4.58 -7.09
CA ALA A 79 -20.11 -3.39 -6.27
C ALA A 79 -20.53 -3.75 -4.84
N THR A 80 -21.51 -4.64 -4.71
CA THR A 80 -21.99 -5.17 -3.42
C THR A 80 -20.86 -5.83 -2.64
N TRP A 81 -20.05 -6.65 -3.32
CA TRP A 81 -18.91 -7.31 -2.71
C TRP A 81 -17.88 -6.31 -2.18
N VAL A 82 -17.51 -5.29 -2.97
CA VAL A 82 -16.56 -4.24 -2.56
C VAL A 82 -17.07 -3.49 -1.34
N ARG A 83 -18.36 -3.13 -1.31
CA ARG A 83 -18.93 -2.44 -0.15
C ARG A 83 -18.86 -3.28 1.12
N ASN A 84 -19.26 -4.55 1.04
CA ASN A 84 -19.38 -5.42 2.20
C ASN A 84 -18.06 -5.99 2.71
N ASN A 85 -17.09 -6.22 1.82
CA ASN A 85 -15.83 -6.88 2.16
C ASN A 85 -14.64 -5.92 2.27
N VAL A 86 -14.77 -4.70 1.73
CA VAL A 86 -13.70 -3.70 1.75
C VAL A 86 -14.13 -2.42 2.45
N LEU A 87 -15.17 -1.74 1.97
CA LEU A 87 -15.48 -0.39 2.47
C LEU A 87 -16.05 -0.40 3.89
N ASN A 88 -17.12 -1.16 4.13
CA ASN A 88 -17.81 -1.21 5.42
C ASN A 88 -16.92 -1.73 6.55
N PRO A 89 -16.18 -2.86 6.40
CA PRO A 89 -15.36 -3.38 7.49
C PRO A 89 -14.29 -2.39 7.97
N TRP A 90 -13.63 -1.67 7.04
CA TRP A 90 -12.61 -0.69 7.39
C TRP A 90 -13.22 0.62 7.91
N ARG A 91 -14.39 1.03 7.42
CA ARG A 91 -15.16 2.14 7.99
C ARG A 91 -15.52 1.86 9.45
N ASP A 92 -16.09 0.69 9.73
CA ASP A 92 -16.59 0.33 11.05
C ASP A 92 -15.43 0.19 12.06
N ARG A 93 -14.28 -0.35 11.62
CA ARG A 93 -13.05 -0.34 12.43
C ARG A 93 -12.51 1.07 12.66
N ALA A 94 -12.56 1.95 11.66
CA ALA A 94 -12.16 3.34 11.84
C ALA A 94 -13.06 4.10 12.82
N ILE A 95 -14.38 3.85 12.81
CA ILE A 95 -15.31 4.38 13.81
C ILE A 95 -14.95 3.84 15.20
N LYS A 96 -14.76 2.52 15.33
CA LYS A 96 -14.36 1.89 16.60
C LYS A 96 -13.03 2.41 17.15
N ALA A 97 -12.10 2.76 16.26
CA ALA A 97 -10.82 3.34 16.61
C ALA A 97 -10.88 4.85 16.91
N GLY A 98 -12.06 5.49 16.79
CA GLY A 98 -12.22 6.93 17.03
C GLY A 98 -11.69 7.82 15.90
N LEU A 99 -11.33 7.25 14.75
CA LEU A 99 -10.88 7.99 13.56
C LEU A 99 -12.04 8.57 12.75
N LEU A 100 -13.26 8.11 13.00
CA LEU A 100 -14.50 8.61 12.38
C LEU A 100 -15.57 8.86 13.45
N PRO A 101 -16.42 9.90 13.30
CA PRO A 101 -17.56 10.10 14.18
C PRO A 101 -18.57 8.94 14.09
N GLU A 102 -19.29 8.69 15.18
CA GLU A 102 -20.43 7.76 15.20
C GLU A 102 -21.56 8.28 14.29
N GLY A 103 -22.15 7.41 13.47
CA GLY A 103 -23.33 7.73 12.65
C GLY A 103 -23.06 8.52 11.36
N VAL A 104 -21.85 8.50 10.81
CA VAL A 104 -21.56 9.12 9.50
C VAL A 104 -22.24 8.32 8.37
N GLU A 105 -23.46 8.71 8.02
CA GLU A 105 -24.00 8.44 6.70
C GLU A 105 -23.50 9.52 5.72
N PRO A 106 -22.96 9.16 4.56
CA PRO A 106 -22.45 10.13 3.61
C PRO A 106 -23.60 10.98 3.03
N GLU A 107 -23.69 12.25 3.45
CA GLU A 107 -24.75 13.19 3.03
C GLU A 107 -24.82 13.48 1.52
N THR A 108 -23.76 13.17 0.75
CA THR A 108 -23.65 13.58 -0.67
C THR A 108 -23.42 12.44 -1.66
N ALA A 109 -23.15 11.24 -1.18
CA ALA A 109 -23.12 10.05 -2.01
C ALA A 109 -23.82 8.95 -1.21
N ALA A 110 -24.67 8.15 -1.82
CA ALA A 110 -25.26 6.98 -1.17
C ALA A 110 -24.19 5.94 -0.71
N SER A 111 -22.88 6.24 -0.89
CA SER A 111 -21.76 5.44 -0.45
C SER A 111 -20.54 6.27 -0.04
N TYR A 112 -19.78 5.74 0.92
CA TYR A 112 -18.54 6.30 1.48
C TYR A 112 -17.35 6.11 0.51
N MET A 113 -17.56 6.34 -0.79
CA MET A 113 -16.51 6.16 -1.81
C MET A 113 -15.53 7.33 -1.78
N MET A 114 -14.23 7.02 -1.68
CA MET A 114 -13.18 8.03 -1.80
C MET A 114 -13.21 8.67 -3.20
N ARG A 115 -13.13 10.00 -3.29
CA ARG A 115 -12.91 10.68 -4.57
C ARG A 115 -11.43 10.57 -4.94
N SER A 116 -11.17 9.97 -6.08
CA SER A 116 -9.86 10.00 -6.72
C SER A 116 -9.95 10.82 -8.00
N TRP A 117 -8.99 11.72 -8.23
CA TRP A 117 -8.99 12.62 -9.38
C TRP A 117 -8.15 12.06 -10.51
N ASN A 118 -8.67 12.12 -11.73
CA ASN A 118 -7.90 11.89 -12.94
C ASN A 118 -7.11 13.15 -13.30
N LYS A 119 -5.91 13.27 -12.73
CA LYS A 119 -5.04 14.45 -12.89
C LYS A 119 -4.65 14.73 -14.34
N GLU A 120 -4.51 13.70 -15.16
CA GLU A 120 -4.20 13.85 -16.59
C GLU A 120 -5.36 14.55 -17.31
N LYS A 121 -6.59 14.05 -17.12
CA LYS A 121 -7.78 14.67 -17.71
C LYS A 121 -8.03 16.07 -17.14
N LEU A 122 -7.83 16.25 -15.83
CA LEU A 122 -7.93 17.55 -15.17
C LEU A 122 -6.91 18.58 -15.71
N THR A 123 -5.70 18.14 -16.04
CA THR A 123 -4.67 19.00 -16.64
C THR A 123 -4.98 19.30 -18.12
N ALA A 124 -5.34 18.26 -18.89
CA ALA A 124 -5.60 18.37 -20.32
C ALA A 124 -6.86 19.21 -20.62
N GLN A 125 -7.89 19.11 -19.78
CA GLN A 125 -9.17 19.80 -19.91
C GLN A 125 -9.36 20.86 -18.82
N ARG A 126 -8.25 21.48 -18.37
CA ARG A 126 -8.25 22.46 -17.27
C ARG A 126 -9.31 23.56 -17.42
N PRO A 127 -9.51 24.20 -18.60
CA PRO A 127 -10.52 25.25 -18.73
C PRO A 127 -11.94 24.74 -18.46
N GLU A 128 -12.28 23.55 -18.95
CA GLU A 128 -13.59 22.94 -18.72
C GLU A 128 -13.78 22.60 -17.24
N ALA A 129 -12.79 22.00 -16.60
CA ALA A 129 -12.83 21.69 -15.18
C ALA A 129 -12.97 22.96 -14.32
N GLN A 130 -12.24 24.03 -14.65
CA GLN A 130 -12.35 25.32 -13.98
C GLN A 130 -13.76 25.89 -14.11
N ASN A 131 -14.34 25.84 -15.32
CA ASN A 131 -15.70 26.31 -15.56
C ASN A 131 -16.74 25.54 -14.74
N ARG A 132 -16.69 24.20 -14.74
CA ARG A 132 -17.64 23.38 -13.95
C ARG A 132 -17.51 23.65 -12.44
N ILE A 133 -16.29 23.76 -11.92
CA ILE A 133 -16.08 24.10 -10.50
C ILE A 133 -16.56 25.53 -10.21
N ALA A 134 -16.33 26.49 -11.11
CA ALA A 134 -16.82 27.85 -10.97
C ALA A 134 -18.37 27.92 -11.03
N ASP A 135 -19.02 27.08 -11.84
CA ASP A 135 -20.48 26.93 -11.88
C ASP A 135 -21.02 26.42 -10.55
N TRP A 136 -20.38 25.39 -9.99
CA TRP A 136 -20.72 24.92 -8.64
C TRP A 136 -20.49 25.99 -7.57
N LEU A 137 -19.37 26.71 -7.61
CA LEU A 137 -19.12 27.80 -6.67
C LEU A 137 -20.18 28.90 -6.81
N THR A 138 -20.65 29.16 -8.03
CA THR A 138 -21.72 30.13 -8.30
C THR A 138 -23.04 29.65 -7.69
N SER A 139 -23.41 28.37 -7.85
CA SER A 139 -24.63 27.84 -7.25
C SER A 139 -24.55 27.81 -5.72
N GLU A 140 -23.38 27.50 -5.16
CA GLU A 140 -23.12 27.50 -3.73
C GLU A 140 -23.15 28.91 -3.13
N GLN A 141 -22.66 29.92 -3.87
CA GLN A 141 -22.77 31.33 -3.48
C GLN A 141 -24.22 31.78 -3.44
N ARG A 142 -25.03 31.44 -4.45
CA ARG A 142 -26.48 31.73 -4.47
C ARG A 142 -27.19 31.07 -3.29
N ARG A 143 -26.95 29.77 -3.08
CA ARG A 143 -27.51 29.02 -1.95
C ARG A 143 -27.17 29.66 -0.60
N LYS A 144 -25.92 30.12 -0.43
CA LYS A 144 -25.48 30.83 0.78
C LYS A 144 -26.12 32.22 0.89
N ALA A 145 -26.28 32.95 -0.20
CA ALA A 145 -26.98 34.23 -0.19
C ALA A 145 -28.45 34.06 0.26
N ASP A 146 -29.16 33.04 -0.23
CA ASP A 146 -30.53 32.75 0.17
C ASP A 146 -30.65 32.42 1.66
N ILE A 147 -29.71 31.61 2.19
CA ILE A 147 -29.63 31.31 3.63
C ILE A 147 -29.31 32.57 4.43
N GLN A 148 -28.38 33.41 3.96
CA GLN A 148 -28.02 34.66 4.63
C GLN A 148 -29.21 35.64 4.69
N GLN A 149 -29.98 35.74 3.60
CA GLN A 149 -31.20 36.54 3.55
C GLN A 149 -32.22 36.01 4.58
N THR A 150 -32.46 34.69 4.57
CA THR A 150 -33.39 34.04 5.52
C THR A 150 -32.94 34.25 6.97
N LEU A 151 -31.64 34.12 7.25
CA LEU A 151 -31.06 34.38 8.57
C LEU A 151 -31.18 35.85 8.98
N THR A 152 -31.11 36.78 8.04
CA THR A 152 -31.31 38.21 8.29
C THR A 152 -32.75 38.48 8.73
N ASP A 153 -33.72 37.94 8.00
CA ASP A 153 -35.15 38.10 8.30
C ASP A 153 -35.51 37.42 9.63
N LEU A 154 -34.99 36.21 9.88
CA LEU A 154 -35.19 35.49 11.14
C LEU A 154 -34.50 36.19 12.31
N GLY A 155 -33.32 36.75 12.09
CA GLY A 155 -32.57 37.51 13.10
C GLY A 155 -33.32 38.76 13.54
N GLN A 156 -33.90 39.52 12.60
CA GLN A 156 -34.73 40.69 12.91
C GLN A 156 -35.96 40.29 13.75
N LYS A 157 -36.70 39.26 13.33
CA LYS A 157 -37.85 38.74 14.09
C LYS A 157 -37.47 38.25 15.47
N LEU A 158 -36.29 37.63 15.62
CA LEU A 158 -35.79 37.18 16.90
C LEU A 158 -35.46 38.36 17.82
N ASP A 159 -34.76 39.38 17.32
CA ASP A 159 -34.43 40.59 18.10
C ASP A 159 -35.72 41.33 18.54
N GLU A 160 -36.76 41.37 17.70
CA GLU A 160 -38.09 41.90 18.05
C GLU A 160 -38.79 41.08 19.16
N ALA A 161 -38.79 39.74 19.04
CA ALA A 161 -39.37 38.85 20.04
C ALA A 161 -38.63 38.96 21.38
N GLU A 162 -37.30 39.00 21.37
CA GLU A 162 -36.47 39.19 22.57
C GLU A 162 -36.72 40.56 23.23
N SER A 163 -36.86 41.63 22.43
CA SER A 163 -37.20 42.96 22.94
C SER A 163 -38.58 42.98 23.61
N ARG A 164 -39.57 42.26 23.04
CA ARG A 164 -40.91 42.13 23.63
C ARG A 164 -40.87 41.35 24.95
N ILE A 165 -40.06 40.30 25.06
CA ILE A 165 -39.86 39.56 26.32
C ILE A 165 -39.31 40.51 27.40
N VAL A 166 -38.26 41.27 27.07
CA VAL A 166 -37.65 42.26 27.99
C VAL A 166 -38.65 43.33 28.41
N GLU A 167 -39.48 43.84 27.49
CA GLU A 167 -40.49 44.83 27.82
C GLU A 167 -41.56 44.29 28.76
N LEU A 168 -42.04 43.06 28.53
CA LEU A 168 -43.02 42.38 29.39
C LEU A 168 -42.44 42.11 30.79
N GLU A 169 -41.17 41.74 30.88
CA GLU A 169 -40.45 41.56 32.15
C GLU A 169 -40.31 42.90 32.89
N ARG A 170 -39.93 43.97 32.19
CA ARG A 170 -39.86 45.33 32.76
C ARG A 170 -41.20 45.83 33.28
N LYS A 171 -42.31 45.46 32.62
CA LYS A 171 -43.69 45.75 33.05
C LYS A 171 -44.19 44.84 34.18
N ALA A 172 -43.31 44.02 34.79
CA ALA A 172 -43.65 43.03 35.81
C ALA A 172 -44.72 42.01 35.37
N LYS A 173 -44.88 41.79 34.06
CA LYS A 173 -45.78 40.78 33.47
C LYS A 173 -45.06 39.44 33.24
N GLY A 174 -44.00 39.15 33.99
CA GLY A 174 -43.30 37.87 33.92
C GLY A 174 -44.25 36.70 34.25
N GLY A 175 -44.32 35.69 33.40
CA GLY A 175 -45.23 34.55 33.55
C GLY A 175 -46.67 34.78 33.09
N SER A 176 -46.99 35.97 32.55
CA SER A 176 -48.28 36.19 31.87
C SER A 176 -48.41 35.36 30.60
N GLN A 177 -49.64 35.11 30.14
CA GLN A 177 -49.88 34.39 28.88
C GLN A 177 -49.18 35.06 27.68
N GLU A 178 -49.09 36.39 27.67
CA GLU A 178 -48.35 37.17 26.67
C GLU A 178 -46.82 36.93 26.73
N HIS A 179 -46.25 36.80 27.95
CA HIS A 179 -44.82 36.54 28.16
C HIS A 179 -44.45 35.11 27.80
N VAL A 180 -45.30 34.14 28.13
CA VAL A 180 -45.13 32.73 27.73
C VAL A 180 -45.22 32.58 26.21
N ALA A 181 -46.20 33.23 25.56
CA ALA A 181 -46.32 33.22 24.11
C ALA A 181 -45.10 33.85 23.42
N ALA A 182 -44.61 34.99 23.90
CA ALA A 182 -43.42 35.64 23.34
C ALA A 182 -42.15 34.78 23.47
N ARG A 183 -42.01 34.03 24.58
CA ARG A 183 -40.91 33.05 24.76
C ARG A 183 -41.02 31.87 23.80
N ALA A 184 -42.22 31.33 23.63
CA ALA A 184 -42.46 30.25 22.67
C ALA A 184 -42.16 30.69 21.22
N ASP A 185 -42.54 31.91 20.84
CA ASP A 185 -42.24 32.48 19.52
C ASP A 185 -40.73 32.61 19.29
N ALA A 186 -39.99 33.12 20.28
CA ALA A 186 -38.53 33.21 20.22
C ALA A 186 -37.86 31.83 20.08
N ASP A 187 -38.38 30.82 20.79
CA ASP A 187 -37.87 29.45 20.70
C ASP A 187 -38.10 28.82 19.31
N VAL A 188 -39.26 29.06 18.70
CA VAL A 188 -39.56 28.64 17.32
C VAL A 188 -38.62 29.31 16.33
N LEU A 189 -38.42 30.62 16.44
CA LEU A 189 -37.52 31.38 15.57
C LEU A 189 -36.08 30.87 15.68
N ARG A 190 -35.60 30.62 16.90
CA ARG A 190 -34.27 30.03 17.09
C ARG A 190 -34.18 28.61 16.53
N GLY A 191 -35.25 27.80 16.60
CA GLY A 191 -35.30 26.49 15.93
C GLY A 191 -35.20 26.60 14.40
N GLN A 192 -35.85 27.61 13.81
CA GLN A 192 -35.72 27.90 12.38
C GLN A 192 -34.29 28.36 12.02
N ILE A 193 -33.67 29.20 12.85
CA ILE A 193 -32.27 29.62 12.67
C ILE A 193 -31.33 28.42 12.74
N GLU A 194 -31.51 27.50 13.69
CA GLU A 194 -30.74 26.26 13.78
C GLU A 194 -30.83 25.41 12.51
N ASN A 195 -32.03 25.30 11.93
CA ASN A 195 -32.24 24.61 10.67
C ASN A 195 -31.53 25.30 9.50
N GLN A 196 -31.47 26.63 9.47
CA GLN A 196 -30.70 27.36 8.45
C GLN A 196 -29.19 27.22 8.65
N LEU A 197 -28.71 27.24 9.90
CA LEU A 197 -27.30 27.07 10.23
C LEU A 197 -26.79 25.66 9.89
N SER A 198 -27.61 24.62 10.04
CA SER A 198 -27.26 23.26 9.59
C SER A 198 -27.08 23.21 8.06
N GLY A 199 -27.87 23.97 7.31
CA GLY A 199 -27.72 24.16 5.88
C GLY A 199 -26.50 24.99 5.45
N TRP A 200 -25.95 25.86 6.30
CA TRP A 200 -24.90 26.81 5.89
C TRP A 200 -23.58 26.15 5.43
N LYS A 201 -23.21 25.01 6.02
CA LYS A 201 -22.01 24.21 5.68
C LYS A 201 -20.75 25.09 5.48
N GLY A 202 -20.22 25.64 6.58
CA GLY A 202 -18.99 26.44 6.59
C GLY A 202 -18.50 26.83 7.99
N LYS A 203 -17.21 27.20 8.12
CA LYS A 203 -16.51 27.44 9.40
C LYS A 203 -17.22 28.41 10.35
N SER A 204 -17.93 29.41 9.83
CA SER A 204 -18.66 30.39 10.65
C SER A 204 -19.83 29.81 11.45
N ALA A 205 -20.33 28.62 11.07
CA ALA A 205 -21.39 27.90 11.80
C ALA A 205 -20.86 26.73 12.67
N ASN A 206 -19.58 26.34 12.54
CA ASN A 206 -19.06 25.13 13.19
C ASN A 206 -19.23 25.12 14.71
N GLU A 207 -18.98 26.25 15.37
CA GLU A 207 -19.15 26.41 16.82
C GLU A 207 -20.62 26.29 17.26
N ALA A 208 -21.55 26.82 16.46
CA ALA A 208 -22.98 26.65 16.72
C ALA A 208 -23.38 25.19 16.56
N LEU A 209 -22.93 24.53 15.49
CA LEU A 209 -23.23 23.13 15.21
C LEU A 209 -22.64 22.18 16.26
N SER A 210 -21.43 22.44 16.76
CA SER A 210 -20.84 21.65 17.84
C SER A 210 -21.61 21.84 19.15
N SER A 211 -22.02 23.08 19.46
CA SER A 211 -22.82 23.40 20.63
C SER A 211 -24.21 22.77 20.58
N MET A 212 -24.85 22.74 19.40
CA MET A 212 -26.11 22.04 19.16
C MET A 212 -25.96 20.53 19.38
N LYS A 213 -24.93 19.90 18.81
CA LYS A 213 -24.66 18.46 19.02
C LYS A 213 -24.40 18.12 20.48
N ALA A 214 -23.63 18.96 21.20
CA ALA A 214 -23.37 18.78 22.62
C ALA A 214 -24.66 18.88 23.45
N ARG A 215 -25.56 19.82 23.08
CA ARG A 215 -26.89 19.95 23.68
C ARG A 215 -27.76 18.72 23.42
N ASP A 216 -27.77 18.19 22.19
CA ASP A 216 -28.63 17.05 21.83
C ASP A 216 -28.14 15.74 22.47
N LYS A 217 -26.83 15.60 22.70
CA LYS A 217 -26.24 14.46 23.43
C LYS A 217 -26.61 14.43 24.92
N ALA A 218 -27.08 15.54 25.49
CA ALA A 218 -27.44 15.63 26.90
C ALA A 218 -28.78 14.94 27.27
N GLY A 219 -29.54 14.40 26.31
CA GLY A 219 -30.67 13.48 26.55
C GLY A 219 -31.95 13.78 25.75
N PRO A 220 -32.84 12.79 25.56
CA PRO A 220 -34.05 12.93 24.75
C PRO A 220 -35.16 13.74 25.46
N ARG A 221 -35.90 14.55 24.71
CA ARG A 221 -36.95 15.44 25.22
C ARG A 221 -38.34 14.81 25.14
N THR A 222 -39.17 15.07 26.14
CA THR A 222 -40.63 15.05 26.02
C THR A 222 -41.10 16.21 25.13
N PRO A 223 -42.14 16.04 24.30
CA PRO A 223 -42.73 17.14 23.54
C PRO A 223 -43.20 18.25 24.50
N GLY A 224 -42.62 19.45 24.40
CA GLY A 224 -43.02 20.62 25.22
C GLY A 224 -42.12 20.98 26.42
N ALA A 225 -40.93 20.37 26.58
CA ALA A 225 -39.97 20.80 27.60
C ALA A 225 -39.21 22.09 27.19
N ASP A 226 -38.95 22.98 28.16
CA ASP A 226 -38.23 24.25 27.95
C ASP A 226 -36.87 24.06 27.26
N ARG A 227 -36.55 24.97 26.34
CA ARG A 227 -35.30 24.96 25.56
C ARG A 227 -34.09 25.20 26.48
N LEU A 228 -33.06 24.34 26.36
CA LEU A 228 -31.77 24.58 27.02
C LEU A 228 -31.04 25.72 26.30
N THR A 229 -30.88 26.86 26.97
CA THR A 229 -30.32 28.10 26.41
C THR A 229 -28.80 28.10 26.23
N ALA A 230 -28.11 27.06 26.68
CA ALA A 230 -26.64 26.97 26.67
C ALA A 230 -26.03 27.07 25.25
N ALA A 231 -26.73 26.59 24.21
CA ALA A 231 -26.26 26.66 22.82
C ALA A 231 -26.67 27.96 22.10
N ASP A 232 -27.62 28.73 22.66
CA ASP A 232 -28.28 29.83 21.96
C ASP A 232 -27.31 30.98 21.67
N LYS A 233 -26.38 31.24 22.59
CA LYS A 233 -25.33 32.25 22.38
C LYS A 233 -24.44 31.91 21.18
N ALA A 234 -24.07 30.65 21.00
CA ALA A 234 -23.26 30.20 19.87
C ALA A 234 -24.03 30.29 18.55
N VAL A 235 -25.32 29.92 18.57
CA VAL A 235 -26.26 30.04 17.44
C VAL A 235 -26.40 31.49 17.01
N THR A 236 -26.71 32.41 17.93
CA THR A 236 -26.85 33.85 17.64
C THR A 236 -25.55 34.47 17.17
N ALA A 237 -24.40 34.08 17.76
CA ALA A 237 -23.09 34.55 17.34
C ALA A 237 -22.73 34.08 15.91
N ALA A 238 -23.04 32.83 15.56
CA ALA A 238 -22.86 32.30 14.21
C ALA A 238 -23.78 33.01 13.21
N MET A 239 -25.06 33.21 13.54
CA MET A 239 -26.02 33.96 12.73
C MET A 239 -25.50 35.37 12.43
N ARG A 240 -25.11 36.14 13.45
CA ARG A 240 -24.59 37.52 13.27
C ARG A 240 -23.31 37.55 12.43
N ARG A 241 -22.40 36.59 12.63
CA ARG A 241 -21.20 36.43 11.77
C ARG A 241 -21.55 36.19 10.31
N ILE A 242 -22.57 35.40 10.05
CA ILE A 242 -23.02 35.06 8.68
C ILE A 242 -23.67 36.28 8.03
N ILE A 243 -24.58 36.96 8.73
CA ILE A 243 -25.25 38.17 8.25
C ILE A 243 -24.20 39.24 7.88
N GLY A 244 -23.19 39.45 8.73
CA GLY A 244 -22.14 40.44 8.51
C GLY A 244 -21.04 40.05 7.51
N SER A 245 -21.14 38.89 6.84
CA SER A 245 -20.11 38.46 5.88
C SER A 245 -20.41 38.94 4.46
N GLU A 246 -19.46 39.64 3.83
CA GLU A 246 -19.50 39.96 2.40
C GLU A 246 -19.02 38.74 1.60
N ARG A 247 -19.88 38.20 0.71
CA ARG A 247 -19.59 36.95 -0.03
C ARG A 247 -19.96 36.98 -1.50
N ASN A 248 -20.23 38.14 -2.08
CA ASN A 248 -20.55 38.28 -3.50
C ASN A 248 -19.28 38.34 -4.35
N LEU A 249 -18.61 37.20 -4.52
CA LEU A 249 -17.50 37.09 -5.46
C LEU A 249 -18.04 37.19 -6.89
N SER A 250 -17.32 37.92 -7.73
CA SER A 250 -17.56 37.98 -9.17
C SER A 250 -17.28 36.63 -9.82
N ARG A 251 -17.84 36.41 -11.03
CA ARG A 251 -17.59 35.19 -11.79
C ARG A 251 -16.09 34.97 -12.07
N ALA A 252 -15.33 36.05 -12.27
CA ALA A 252 -13.89 36.00 -12.49
C ALA A 252 -13.14 35.52 -11.23
N GLU A 253 -13.52 36.02 -10.05
CA GLU A 253 -12.93 35.58 -8.77
C GLU A 253 -13.29 34.12 -8.46
N LEU A 254 -14.53 33.70 -8.72
CA LEU A 254 -14.94 32.30 -8.59
C LEU A 254 -14.16 31.39 -9.54
N HIS A 255 -13.89 31.85 -10.77
CA HIS A 255 -13.06 31.13 -11.73
C HIS A 255 -11.59 31.04 -11.26
N SER A 256 -11.03 32.11 -10.68
CA SER A 256 -9.69 32.08 -10.06
C SER A 256 -9.63 31.06 -8.92
N ARG A 257 -10.62 31.08 -8.03
CA ARG A 257 -10.74 30.14 -6.90
C ARG A 257 -10.88 28.69 -7.38
N ALA A 258 -11.62 28.45 -8.46
CA ALA A 258 -11.66 27.15 -9.11
C ALA A 258 -10.28 26.70 -9.62
N GLY A 259 -9.48 27.64 -10.13
CA GLY A 259 -8.08 27.40 -10.50
C GLY A 259 -7.21 26.97 -9.33
N GLU A 260 -7.31 27.66 -8.18
CA GLU A 260 -6.60 27.30 -6.96
C GLU A 260 -6.99 25.92 -6.44
N ILE A 261 -8.29 25.57 -6.48
CA ILE A 261 -8.78 24.23 -6.13
C ILE A 261 -8.13 23.18 -7.04
N ILE A 262 -8.05 23.43 -8.35
CA ILE A 262 -7.41 22.51 -9.29
C ILE A 262 -5.90 22.40 -9.02
N ASP A 263 -5.20 23.50 -8.79
CA ASP A 263 -3.77 23.46 -8.50
C ASP A 263 -3.48 22.71 -7.20
N ARG A 264 -4.37 22.80 -6.21
CA ARG A 264 -4.32 21.98 -5.00
C ARG A 264 -4.57 20.49 -5.29
N ILE A 265 -5.55 20.18 -6.15
CA ILE A 265 -5.83 18.79 -6.59
C ILE A 265 -4.61 18.21 -7.30
N LEU A 266 -4.02 18.97 -8.22
CA LEU A 266 -2.82 18.60 -8.95
C LEU A 266 -1.58 18.58 -8.06
N GLY A 267 -1.53 19.38 -7.00
CA GLY A 267 -0.43 19.55 -6.05
C GLY A 267 -0.26 18.42 -5.05
N ASN A 268 -1.34 17.79 -4.62
CA ASN A 268 -1.32 16.74 -3.61
C ASN A 268 -1.41 15.33 -4.21
N PRO A 269 -0.86 14.28 -3.57
CA PRO A 269 -1.06 12.90 -4.01
C PRO A 269 -2.54 12.49 -4.04
N ASP A 270 -2.90 11.55 -4.93
CA ASP A 270 -4.29 11.09 -5.08
C ASP A 270 -4.80 10.48 -3.77
N GLY A 271 -6.04 10.82 -3.38
CA GLY A 271 -6.65 10.33 -2.14
C GLY A 271 -6.08 10.94 -0.85
N ARG A 272 -5.15 11.91 -0.95
CA ARG A 272 -4.46 12.53 0.19
C ARG A 272 -4.51 14.06 0.15
N LEU A 273 -5.54 14.61 -0.48
CA LEU A 273 -5.80 16.04 -0.43
C LEU A 273 -5.97 16.44 1.04
N PRO A 274 -5.11 17.30 1.61
CA PRO A 274 -5.53 18.03 2.80
C PRO A 274 -6.77 18.78 2.35
N TYR A 275 -7.89 18.59 3.03
CA TYR A 275 -9.14 19.27 2.69
C TYR A 275 -9.26 20.61 3.39
N ASP A 276 -8.22 21.11 4.07
CA ASP A 276 -8.24 22.39 4.79
C ASP A 276 -7.97 23.60 3.88
N ASP A 277 -8.95 24.43 3.55
CA ASP A 277 -8.73 25.79 3.04
C ASP A 277 -7.69 26.53 3.93
N ALA A 278 -6.45 26.61 3.45
CA ALA A 278 -5.34 27.28 4.10
C ALA A 278 -5.04 28.56 3.31
N SER A 279 -6.02 29.47 3.30
CA SER A 279 -5.74 30.90 3.27
C SER A 279 -5.07 31.31 4.60
N ALA A 280 -3.83 30.81 4.79
CA ALA A 280 -2.75 31.25 5.68
C ALA A 280 -1.84 30.04 6.00
N PRO A 281 -0.57 30.03 5.56
CA PRO A 281 0.39 29.06 6.07
C PRO A 281 0.80 29.46 7.48
N SER A 282 0.20 28.83 8.50
CA SER A 282 0.79 28.82 9.84
C SER A 282 1.94 27.83 9.83
N ALA A 283 3.18 28.33 9.78
CA ALA A 283 4.35 27.52 10.07
C ALA A 283 4.21 26.91 11.48
N GLY A 284 4.08 25.58 11.55
CA GLY A 284 4.11 24.84 12.81
C GLY A 284 2.77 24.34 13.37
N ALA A 285 1.66 24.41 12.63
CA ALA A 285 0.43 23.71 13.03
C ALA A 285 0.46 22.25 12.48
N PRO A 286 0.17 21.23 13.32
CA PRO A 286 0.05 19.85 12.84
C PRO A 286 -1.03 19.79 11.76
N SER A 287 -0.65 19.32 10.57
CA SER A 287 -1.60 19.02 9.49
C SER A 287 -2.63 18.03 10.04
N GLY A 288 -3.92 18.35 9.94
CA GLY A 288 -4.99 17.57 10.58
C GLY A 288 -4.85 16.06 10.38
N ASP A 289 -5.00 15.31 11.48
CA ASP A 289 -4.70 13.87 11.61
C ASP A 289 -5.54 12.97 10.67
N ALA A 290 -6.69 13.47 10.21
CA ALA A 290 -7.62 12.77 9.34
C ALA A 290 -7.29 12.97 7.85
N ARG A 291 -7.18 11.86 7.09
CA ARG A 291 -6.81 11.88 5.67
C ARG A 291 -7.66 10.96 4.79
N GLY A 292 -7.75 11.31 3.51
CA GLY A 292 -8.45 10.52 2.50
C GLY A 292 -9.92 10.28 2.87
N PRO A 293 -10.38 9.02 2.99
CA PRO A 293 -11.75 8.73 3.42
C PRO A 293 -12.06 9.29 4.81
N LEU A 294 -11.07 9.32 5.72
CA LEU A 294 -11.24 9.75 7.11
C LEU A 294 -11.43 11.27 7.26
N ALA A 295 -11.04 12.05 6.25
CA ALA A 295 -11.15 13.50 6.28
C ALA A 295 -12.57 13.97 5.92
N SER A 296 -13.09 14.98 6.63
CA SER A 296 -14.34 15.64 6.25
C SER A 296 -14.18 16.34 4.89
N ARG A 297 -15.14 16.15 3.99
CA ARG A 297 -15.13 16.80 2.66
C ARG A 297 -15.50 18.28 2.79
N GLU A 298 -14.54 19.20 2.66
CA GLU A 298 -14.84 20.65 2.67
C GLU A 298 -15.50 21.10 1.34
N PHE A 299 -15.14 20.49 0.20
CA PHE A 299 -15.74 20.75 -1.11
C PHE A 299 -16.78 19.69 -1.48
N MET A 300 -18.04 19.93 -1.12
CA MET A 300 -19.18 19.06 -1.45
C MET A 300 -19.66 19.23 -2.91
N ILE A 301 -18.73 19.28 -3.87
CA ILE A 301 -19.06 19.32 -5.30
C ILE A 301 -19.83 18.04 -5.66
N PRO A 302 -21.02 18.10 -6.27
CA PRO A 302 -21.75 16.90 -6.68
C PRO A 302 -20.91 16.04 -7.64
N ASP A 303 -20.82 14.73 -7.39
CA ASP A 303 -20.00 13.82 -8.18
C ASP A 303 -20.39 13.85 -9.67
N ALA A 304 -21.68 13.99 -9.98
CA ALA A 304 -22.20 14.09 -11.35
C ALA A 304 -21.57 15.23 -12.15
N MET A 305 -21.23 16.35 -11.51
CA MET A 305 -20.67 17.52 -12.20
C MET A 305 -19.20 17.31 -12.60
N ILE A 306 -18.45 16.61 -11.76
CA ILE A 306 -17.01 16.40 -11.90
C ILE A 306 -16.65 14.97 -12.31
N ARG A 307 -17.65 14.13 -12.62
CA ARG A 307 -17.49 12.69 -12.89
C ARG A 307 -16.41 12.41 -13.92
N ASP A 308 -16.38 13.23 -14.96
CA ASP A 308 -15.39 13.18 -16.03
C ASP A 308 -13.95 13.32 -15.56
N PHE A 309 -13.72 14.07 -14.49
CA PHE A 309 -12.42 14.35 -13.91
C PHE A 309 -12.09 13.42 -12.74
N LEU A 310 -12.97 12.49 -12.39
CA LEU A 310 -12.71 11.46 -11.39
C LEU A 310 -12.09 10.22 -12.04
N ASP A 311 -11.28 9.52 -11.26
CA ASP A 311 -10.72 8.22 -11.61
C ASP A 311 -11.78 7.15 -11.32
N THR A 312 -12.28 6.54 -12.38
CA THR A 312 -13.37 5.58 -12.38
C THR A 312 -12.88 4.13 -12.28
N ASP A 313 -11.56 3.91 -12.26
CA ASP A 313 -10.96 2.58 -12.13
C ASP A 313 -11.09 2.09 -10.69
N ILE A 314 -12.14 1.28 -10.45
CA ILE A 314 -12.46 0.80 -9.11
C ILE A 314 -11.31 0.03 -8.45
N GLU A 315 -10.47 -0.68 -9.22
CA GLU A 315 -9.31 -1.38 -8.68
C GLU A 315 -8.33 -0.39 -8.05
N ARG A 316 -8.06 0.69 -8.78
CA ARG A 316 -7.16 1.75 -8.32
C ARG A 316 -7.74 2.52 -7.14
N THR A 317 -9.02 2.87 -7.19
CA THR A 317 -9.69 3.59 -6.11
C THR A 317 -9.76 2.73 -4.84
N THR A 318 -10.02 1.44 -4.97
CA THR A 318 -10.02 0.47 -3.86
C THR A 318 -8.63 0.29 -3.27
N HIS A 319 -7.59 0.16 -4.09
CA HIS A 319 -6.21 0.08 -3.62
C HIS A 319 -5.81 1.34 -2.84
N ARG A 320 -6.10 2.53 -3.37
CA ARG A 320 -5.82 3.80 -2.67
C ARG A 320 -6.59 3.92 -1.36
N PHE A 321 -7.84 3.46 -1.31
CA PHE A 321 -8.64 3.42 -0.08
C PHE A 321 -7.94 2.56 0.97
N LEU A 322 -7.59 1.32 0.63
CA LEU A 322 -6.90 0.38 1.52
C LEU A 322 -5.55 0.93 2.00
N ASP A 323 -4.75 1.49 1.09
CA ASP A 323 -3.41 2.02 1.40
C ASP A 323 -3.45 3.29 2.26
N THR A 324 -4.63 3.91 2.40
CA THR A 324 -4.81 5.09 3.24
C THR A 324 -5.41 4.71 4.59
N ILE A 325 -6.51 3.93 4.60
CA ILE A 325 -7.27 3.66 5.83
C ILE A 325 -6.63 2.57 6.69
N VAL A 326 -6.10 1.51 6.07
CA VAL A 326 -5.60 0.34 6.81
C VAL A 326 -4.40 0.68 7.69
N PRO A 327 -3.38 1.44 7.23
CA PRO A 327 -2.28 1.84 8.10
C PRO A 327 -2.74 2.64 9.31
N ASP A 328 -3.64 3.61 9.11
CA ASP A 328 -4.07 4.53 10.19
C ASP A 328 -4.90 3.80 11.24
N VAL A 329 -5.85 2.95 10.82
CA VAL A 329 -6.66 2.12 11.73
C VAL A 329 -5.76 1.21 12.54
N LEU A 330 -4.83 0.50 11.90
CA LEU A 330 -3.98 -0.46 12.60
C LEU A 330 -2.92 0.20 13.49
N LEU A 331 -2.42 1.38 13.12
CA LEU A 331 -1.53 2.16 13.99
C LEU A 331 -2.29 2.61 15.24
N THR A 332 -3.51 3.12 15.07
CA THR A 332 -4.36 3.56 16.18
C THR A 332 -4.73 2.40 17.11
N GLU A 333 -5.16 1.26 16.54
CA GLU A 333 -5.48 0.06 17.33
C GLU A 333 -4.26 -0.45 18.14
N ARG A 334 -3.04 -0.29 17.62
CA ARG A 334 -1.82 -0.79 18.25
C ARG A 334 -1.18 0.18 19.23
N PHE A 335 -1.17 1.47 18.90
CA PHE A 335 -0.41 2.51 19.60
C PHE A 335 -1.30 3.56 20.28
N GLY A 336 -2.62 3.48 20.11
CA GLY A 336 -3.61 4.41 20.66
C GLY A 336 -3.92 5.58 19.73
N ASP A 337 -2.96 6.01 18.93
CA ASP A 337 -3.10 7.11 17.98
C ASP A 337 -2.22 6.90 16.72
N VAL A 338 -2.56 7.60 15.64
CA VAL A 338 -1.86 7.47 14.34
C VAL A 338 -0.43 8.01 14.40
N ASP A 339 -0.18 9.00 15.26
CA ASP A 339 1.12 9.65 15.40
C ASP A 339 2.02 8.97 16.43
N MET A 340 1.52 7.95 17.13
CA MET A 340 2.21 7.19 18.16
C MET A 340 2.72 8.10 19.30
N LEU A 341 1.96 9.13 19.68
CA LEU A 341 2.35 10.16 20.64
C LEU A 341 2.87 9.57 21.96
N GLU A 342 2.17 8.55 22.49
CA GLU A 342 2.57 7.89 23.74
C GLU A 342 3.90 7.13 23.59
N THR A 343 4.18 6.59 22.40
CA THR A 343 5.47 5.91 22.13
C THR A 343 6.62 6.91 22.11
N PHE A 344 6.44 8.05 21.44
CA PHE A 344 7.44 9.12 21.44
C PHE A 344 7.63 9.75 22.82
N ARG A 345 6.55 9.87 23.60
CA ARG A 345 6.63 10.28 25.00
C ARG A 345 7.51 9.32 25.81
N LYS A 346 7.25 8.01 25.74
CA LYS A 346 8.06 7.01 26.46
C LYS A 346 9.53 7.04 26.06
N LEU A 347 9.84 7.21 24.77
CA LEU A 347 11.21 7.37 24.29
C LEU A 347 11.90 8.60 24.87
N ARG A 348 11.18 9.72 24.97
CA ARG A 348 11.71 10.94 25.59
C ARG A 348 11.95 10.73 27.08
N ASP A 349 10.98 10.16 27.78
CA ASP A 349 11.07 9.92 29.22
C ASP A 349 12.26 8.97 29.54
N GLU A 350 12.52 7.98 28.69
CA GLU A 350 13.70 7.10 28.78
C GLU A 350 15.01 7.85 28.50
N HIS A 351 15.05 8.69 27.46
CA HIS A 351 16.22 9.52 27.16
C HIS A 351 16.54 10.49 28.30
N ASP A 352 15.53 11.16 28.87
CA ASP A 352 15.69 12.09 29.98
C ASP A 352 16.24 11.38 31.23
N ALA A 353 15.76 10.16 31.51
CA ALA A 353 16.28 9.33 32.60
C ALA A 353 17.76 8.96 32.38
N LEU A 354 18.13 8.51 31.17
CA LEU A 354 19.51 8.18 30.83
C LEU A 354 20.42 9.41 30.90
N ALA A 355 19.97 10.54 30.34
CA ALA A 355 20.71 11.80 30.33
C ALA A 355 20.92 12.37 31.75
N GLY A 356 19.94 12.17 32.64
CA GLY A 356 20.04 12.54 34.06
C GLY A 356 21.10 11.73 34.82
N THR A 357 21.33 10.47 34.43
CA THR A 357 22.37 9.60 35.04
C THR A 357 23.75 9.74 34.39
N ALA A 358 23.84 10.39 33.22
CA ALA A 358 25.09 10.57 32.48
C ALA A 358 26.09 11.43 33.24
N LYS A 359 27.35 11.01 33.26
CA LYS A 359 28.42 11.60 34.09
C LYS A 359 29.17 12.73 33.39
N SER A 360 28.96 12.92 32.09
CA SER A 360 29.67 13.93 31.29
C SER A 360 28.79 14.56 30.23
N ASP A 361 29.13 15.78 29.81
CA ASP A 361 28.44 16.48 28.73
C ASP A 361 28.58 15.75 27.39
N LYS A 362 29.73 15.11 27.14
CA LYS A 362 29.95 14.29 25.94
C LYS A 362 29.00 13.08 25.89
N GLU A 363 28.75 12.45 27.04
CA GLU A 363 27.81 11.34 27.14
C GLU A 363 26.36 11.83 26.93
N ARG A 364 25.98 12.96 27.51
CA ARG A 364 24.66 13.58 27.28
C ARG A 364 24.45 13.95 25.81
N LEU A 365 25.45 14.55 25.15
CA LEU A 365 25.38 14.87 23.72
C LEU A 365 25.26 13.61 22.85
N LYS A 366 25.97 12.53 23.21
CA LYS A 366 25.84 11.24 22.52
C LYS A 366 24.44 10.65 22.69
N LEU A 367 23.90 10.65 23.90
CA LEU A 367 22.53 10.19 24.18
C LEU A 367 21.50 11.04 23.43
N LYS A 368 21.67 12.37 23.38
CA LYS A 368 20.80 13.26 22.60
C LYS A 368 20.84 12.95 21.11
N ALA A 369 22.03 12.76 20.54
CA ALA A 369 22.17 12.37 19.14
C ALA A 369 21.53 11.01 18.84
N GLN A 370 21.65 10.04 19.75
CA GLN A 370 20.99 8.72 19.64
C GLN A 370 19.46 8.84 19.73
N TYR A 371 18.96 9.64 20.65
CA TYR A 371 17.53 9.93 20.77
C TYR A 371 16.99 10.61 19.51
N ASP A 372 17.65 11.66 19.02
CA ASP A 372 17.25 12.39 17.81
C ASP A 372 17.22 11.47 16.58
N ALA A 373 18.24 10.63 16.42
CA ALA A 373 18.28 9.63 15.36
C ALA A 373 17.12 8.62 15.48
N THR A 374 16.87 8.11 16.70
CA THR A 374 15.81 7.14 16.96
C THR A 374 14.42 7.73 16.70
N VAL A 375 14.17 8.96 17.13
CA VAL A 375 12.92 9.68 16.88
C VAL A 375 12.73 9.91 15.39
N ALA A 376 13.78 10.37 14.69
CA ALA A 376 13.73 10.60 13.25
C ALA A 376 13.47 9.31 12.46
N ASP A 377 14.15 8.22 12.79
CA ASP A 377 13.99 6.93 12.14
C ASP A 377 12.62 6.31 12.42
N LEU A 378 12.15 6.35 13.67
CA LEU A 378 10.82 5.82 14.03
C LEU A 378 9.70 6.61 13.35
N ALA A 379 9.79 7.95 13.35
CA ALA A 379 8.84 8.81 12.63
C ALA A 379 8.87 8.53 11.13
N ALA A 380 10.06 8.35 10.54
CA ALA A 380 10.20 8.02 9.13
C ALA A 380 9.60 6.66 8.77
N VAL A 381 9.78 5.64 9.60
CA VAL A 381 9.17 4.31 9.40
C VAL A 381 7.65 4.38 9.53
N ARG A 382 7.13 5.08 10.55
CA ARG A 382 5.69 5.35 10.71
C ARG A 382 5.13 6.04 9.46
N ASP A 383 5.78 7.10 9.01
CA ASP A 383 5.33 7.88 7.85
C ASP A 383 5.46 7.06 6.55
N ARG A 384 6.45 6.17 6.44
CA ARG A 384 6.58 5.27 5.29
C ARG A 384 5.48 4.21 5.28
N ILE A 385 5.13 3.67 6.44
CA ILE A 385 3.98 2.77 6.63
C ILE A 385 2.68 3.47 6.25
N ARG A 386 2.52 4.74 6.64
CA ARG A 386 1.41 5.60 6.22
C ARG A 386 1.51 6.00 4.75
N GLY A 387 2.64 5.76 4.09
CA GLY A 387 2.92 6.18 2.73
C GLY A 387 3.08 7.69 2.55
N THR A 388 3.29 8.46 3.62
CA THR A 388 3.53 9.92 3.62
C THR A 388 5.02 10.29 3.57
N TYR A 389 5.91 9.34 3.88
CA TYR A 389 7.36 9.59 3.92
C TYR A 389 8.01 9.83 2.55
N GLY A 390 8.64 11.00 2.38
CA GLY A 390 9.29 11.38 1.11
C GLY A 390 8.35 12.13 0.15
N ASN A 391 7.12 12.42 0.56
CA ASN A 391 6.19 13.21 -0.22
C ASN A 391 6.66 14.67 -0.30
N THR A 392 6.48 15.30 -1.46
CA THR A 392 6.86 16.70 -1.71
C THR A 392 5.77 17.40 -2.50
N THR A 393 5.46 18.65 -2.13
CA THR A 393 4.54 19.52 -2.87
C THR A 393 5.22 20.18 -4.06
N ASP A 394 6.56 20.16 -4.15
CA ASP A 394 7.32 20.75 -5.25
C ASP A 394 7.00 20.02 -6.58
N PRO A 395 6.40 20.72 -7.58
CA PRO A 395 6.09 20.14 -8.88
C PRO A 395 7.31 19.55 -9.61
N ARG A 396 8.50 20.15 -9.46
CA ARG A 396 9.72 19.69 -10.14
C ARG A 396 10.20 18.36 -9.58
N MET A 397 10.25 18.26 -8.25
CA MET A 397 10.63 17.01 -7.58
C MET A 397 9.63 15.89 -7.86
N ARG A 398 8.32 16.20 -7.97
CA ARG A 398 7.32 15.20 -8.34
C ARG A 398 7.45 14.73 -9.79
N ALA A 399 7.70 15.64 -10.72
CA ALA A 399 7.98 15.29 -12.11
C ALA A 399 9.25 14.42 -12.21
N TRP A 400 10.30 14.81 -11.48
CA TRP A 400 11.53 14.03 -11.42
C TRP A 400 11.34 12.64 -10.79
N GLY A 401 10.58 12.54 -9.70
CA GLY A 401 10.22 11.27 -9.07
C GLY A 401 9.48 10.32 -10.00
N ARG A 402 8.52 10.84 -10.78
CA ARG A 402 7.81 10.08 -11.82
C ARG A 402 8.75 9.60 -12.93
N THR A 403 9.61 10.47 -13.43
CA THR A 403 10.59 10.12 -14.45
C THR A 403 11.54 9.03 -13.94
N ALA A 404 12.04 9.17 -12.71
CA ALA A 404 12.89 8.16 -12.09
C ALA A 404 12.15 6.82 -11.96
N ALA A 405 10.88 6.80 -11.53
CA ALA A 405 10.08 5.58 -11.46
C ALA A 405 9.92 4.91 -12.84
N ASN A 406 9.69 5.70 -13.90
CA ASN A 406 9.62 5.17 -15.26
C ASN A 406 10.97 4.61 -15.75
N VAL A 407 12.08 5.28 -15.44
CA VAL A 407 13.43 4.77 -15.74
C VAL A 407 13.71 3.47 -14.97
N GLN A 408 13.30 3.38 -13.70
CA GLN A 408 13.42 2.13 -12.93
C GLN A 408 12.62 0.98 -13.58
N LYS A 409 11.39 1.24 -14.06
CA LYS A 409 10.58 0.25 -14.79
C LYS A 409 11.22 -0.15 -16.10
N PHE A 410 11.72 0.81 -16.88
CA PHE A 410 12.50 0.51 -18.08
C PHE A 410 13.72 -0.36 -17.74
N ASN A 411 14.40 -0.07 -16.63
CA ASN A 411 15.51 -0.91 -16.18
C ASN A 411 15.09 -2.34 -15.85
N GLN A 412 13.90 -2.55 -15.29
CA GLN A 412 13.38 -3.89 -15.01
C GLN A 412 13.17 -4.67 -16.31
N LEU A 413 12.51 -4.06 -17.30
CA LEU A 413 12.23 -4.66 -18.61
C LEU A 413 13.48 -5.11 -19.38
N THR A 414 14.62 -4.47 -19.12
CA THR A 414 15.88 -4.74 -19.84
C THR A 414 16.93 -5.49 -19.01
N ASP A 415 16.81 -5.52 -17.68
CA ASP A 415 17.82 -6.14 -16.80
C ASP A 415 17.35 -7.45 -16.16
N MET A 416 16.05 -7.67 -15.97
CA MET A 416 15.51 -8.77 -15.15
C MET A 416 15.09 -10.03 -15.92
N GLY A 417 15.59 -10.26 -17.14
CA GLY A 417 15.12 -11.36 -17.99
C GLY A 417 15.58 -12.76 -17.56
N GLY A 418 16.66 -12.85 -16.78
CA GLY A 418 17.17 -14.09 -16.19
C GLY A 418 17.02 -14.16 -14.66
N VAL A 419 16.20 -13.29 -14.07
CA VAL A 419 16.11 -13.14 -12.60
C VAL A 419 15.58 -14.40 -11.91
N VAL A 420 14.70 -15.16 -12.56
CA VAL A 420 14.18 -16.43 -12.02
C VAL A 420 15.30 -17.44 -11.74
N LEU A 421 16.31 -17.51 -12.63
CA LEU A 421 17.47 -18.40 -12.45
C LEU A 421 18.35 -17.95 -11.28
N ALA A 422 18.41 -16.64 -11.03
CA ALA A 422 19.10 -16.08 -9.88
C ALA A 422 18.31 -16.22 -8.56
N SER A 423 17.03 -16.60 -8.64
CA SER A 423 16.12 -16.76 -7.49
C SER A 423 16.05 -18.22 -7.00
N VAL A 424 16.77 -19.16 -7.62
CA VAL A 424 16.89 -20.56 -7.16
C VAL A 424 17.28 -20.67 -5.67
N PRO A 425 18.21 -19.83 -5.15
CA PRO A 425 18.56 -19.85 -3.72
C PRO A 425 17.41 -19.51 -2.76
N ASP A 426 16.30 -18.94 -3.23
CA ASP A 426 15.12 -18.67 -2.40
C ASP A 426 14.56 -19.96 -1.76
N LEU A 427 14.82 -21.13 -2.36
CA LEU A 427 14.50 -22.46 -1.80
C LEU A 427 15.17 -22.72 -0.44
N ALA A 428 16.30 -22.07 -0.15
CA ALA A 428 16.98 -22.21 1.13
C ALA A 428 16.19 -21.59 2.29
N GLY A 429 15.23 -20.69 2.02
CA GLY A 429 14.49 -19.95 3.03
C GLY A 429 13.85 -20.83 4.10
N ALA A 430 13.17 -21.91 3.70
CA ALA A 430 12.56 -22.87 4.61
C ALA A 430 13.62 -23.66 5.42
N ILE A 431 14.77 -23.95 4.83
CA ILE A 431 15.88 -24.65 5.48
C ILE A 431 16.54 -23.75 6.52
N PHE A 432 16.72 -22.46 6.23
CA PHE A 432 17.19 -21.48 7.21
C PHE A 432 16.25 -21.38 8.43
N HIS A 433 14.95 -21.57 8.23
CA HIS A 433 13.95 -21.41 9.27
C HIS A 433 13.68 -22.69 10.08
N TYR A 434 13.77 -23.87 9.46
CA TYR A 434 13.36 -25.14 10.07
C TYR A 434 14.40 -26.27 9.95
N GLY A 435 15.55 -26.02 9.31
CA GLY A 435 16.57 -27.02 9.01
C GLY A 435 16.14 -28.04 7.96
N PHE A 436 16.94 -29.10 7.76
CA PHE A 436 16.64 -30.18 6.80
C PHE A 436 15.51 -31.11 7.27
N ALA A 437 15.31 -31.27 8.58
CA ALA A 437 14.46 -32.31 9.15
C ALA A 437 12.93 -32.04 9.03
N GLY A 438 12.51 -30.78 8.96
CA GLY A 438 11.09 -30.39 8.86
C GLY A 438 10.57 -30.31 7.41
N PRO A 439 11.09 -29.38 6.57
CA PRO A 439 10.60 -29.14 5.21
C PRO A 439 10.74 -30.36 4.28
N LEU A 440 11.82 -31.14 4.41
CA LEU A 440 12.15 -32.17 3.40
C LEU A 440 11.35 -33.46 3.52
N ARG A 441 10.97 -33.86 4.75
CA ARG A 441 10.33 -35.16 5.00
C ARG A 441 8.95 -35.28 4.34
N HIS A 442 8.22 -34.17 4.23
CA HIS A 442 6.87 -34.12 3.66
C HIS A 442 6.73 -33.25 2.41
N GLN A 443 7.70 -32.37 2.07
CA GLN A 443 7.51 -31.38 0.98
C GLN A 443 8.45 -31.53 -0.22
N LEU A 444 9.63 -32.17 -0.10
CA LEU A 444 10.44 -32.53 -1.28
C LEU A 444 10.14 -33.92 -1.85
N ASN A 445 9.63 -34.86 -1.04
CA ASN A 445 9.07 -36.13 -1.54
C ASN A 445 7.98 -35.90 -2.63
N PRO A 446 7.09 -34.90 -2.47
CA PRO A 446 6.19 -34.37 -3.49
C PRO A 446 6.84 -33.86 -4.78
N VAL A 447 7.97 -33.15 -4.69
CA VAL A 447 8.64 -32.54 -5.84
C VAL A 447 9.33 -33.59 -6.71
N MET A 448 9.86 -34.65 -6.11
CA MET A 448 10.39 -35.79 -6.87
C MET A 448 9.30 -36.72 -7.43
N ARG A 449 8.05 -36.59 -6.96
CA ARG A 449 6.88 -37.37 -7.41
C ARG A 449 5.83 -36.51 -8.14
N LEU A 450 6.21 -35.32 -8.59
CA LEU A 450 5.32 -34.23 -9.05
C LEU A 450 4.49 -34.56 -10.33
N PHE A 451 4.47 -35.81 -10.77
CA PHE A 451 3.76 -36.29 -11.96
C PHE A 451 2.83 -37.50 -11.74
N GLY A 452 2.67 -38.03 -10.52
CA GLY A 452 2.10 -39.39 -10.34
C GLY A 452 0.70 -39.54 -9.74
N SER A 453 0.44 -39.07 -8.52
CA SER A 453 -0.71 -39.52 -7.72
C SER A 453 -1.86 -38.51 -7.60
N LYS A 454 -3.08 -39.02 -7.38
CA LYS A 454 -4.32 -38.23 -7.24
C LYS A 454 -4.28 -37.37 -5.97
N GLU A 455 -3.80 -37.95 -4.87
CA GLU A 455 -3.68 -37.33 -3.55
C GLU A 455 -2.80 -36.07 -3.58
N MET A 456 -1.75 -36.05 -4.41
CA MET A 456 -0.87 -34.88 -4.53
C MET A 456 -1.45 -33.77 -5.40
N LYS A 457 -2.25 -34.13 -6.41
CA LYS A 457 -3.04 -33.14 -7.16
C LYS A 457 -4.08 -32.50 -6.23
N ASP A 458 -4.70 -33.30 -5.37
CA ASP A 458 -5.69 -32.83 -4.39
C ASP A 458 -5.03 -31.96 -3.30
N LEU A 459 -3.88 -32.37 -2.73
CA LEU A 459 -3.10 -31.53 -1.79
C LEU A 459 -2.66 -30.22 -2.43
N SER A 460 -2.14 -30.26 -3.66
CA SER A 460 -1.71 -29.06 -4.39
C SER A 460 -2.88 -28.11 -4.65
N LYS A 461 -4.04 -28.63 -5.04
CA LYS A 461 -5.25 -27.83 -5.27
C LYS A 461 -5.79 -27.24 -3.97
N ALA A 462 -5.92 -28.06 -2.91
CA ALA A 462 -6.43 -27.62 -1.62
C ALA A 462 -5.50 -26.60 -0.94
N SER A 463 -4.18 -26.87 -0.92
CA SER A 463 -3.19 -25.94 -0.36
C SER A 463 -3.14 -24.62 -1.15
N LYS A 464 -3.27 -24.67 -2.48
CA LYS A 464 -3.37 -23.47 -3.31
C LYS A 464 -4.60 -22.64 -2.96
N GLN A 465 -5.75 -23.27 -2.73
CA GLN A 465 -6.99 -22.57 -2.36
C GLN A 465 -6.88 -21.95 -0.96
N GLU A 466 -6.42 -22.71 0.05
CA GLU A 466 -6.25 -22.16 1.41
C GLU A 466 -5.20 -21.05 1.45
N LEU A 467 -4.01 -21.26 0.88
CA LEU A 467 -2.97 -20.22 0.92
C LEU A 467 -3.38 -18.97 0.14
N ARG A 468 -4.16 -19.11 -0.93
CA ARG A 468 -4.73 -17.96 -1.64
C ARG A 468 -5.69 -17.16 -0.76
N SER A 469 -6.49 -17.80 0.10
CA SER A 469 -7.37 -17.10 1.05
C SER A 469 -6.58 -16.27 2.07
N LEU A 470 -5.37 -16.71 2.40
CA LEU A 470 -4.38 -15.98 3.21
C LEU A 470 -3.55 -14.96 2.40
N ALA A 471 -3.85 -14.80 1.12
CA ALA A 471 -3.07 -14.01 0.18
C ALA A 471 -1.58 -14.38 0.15
N ILE A 472 -1.31 -15.69 0.23
CA ILE A 472 0.00 -16.33 0.08
C ILE A 472 0.03 -17.07 -1.26
N GLY A 473 1.10 -16.91 -2.04
CA GLY A 473 1.22 -17.55 -3.35
C GLY A 473 0.39 -16.88 -4.45
N VAL A 474 0.28 -15.55 -4.37
CA VAL A 474 -0.58 -14.66 -5.19
C VAL A 474 0.17 -13.45 -5.75
N ASP A 475 1.51 -13.49 -5.79
CA ASP A 475 2.37 -12.48 -6.38
C ASP A 475 2.15 -12.33 -7.90
N THR A 476 1.65 -13.35 -8.60
CA THR A 476 1.17 -13.18 -9.99
C THR A 476 0.06 -12.13 -10.11
N ILE A 477 -0.71 -11.91 -9.04
CA ILE A 477 -1.81 -10.93 -8.97
C ILE A 477 -1.33 -9.64 -8.32
N LEU A 478 -0.75 -9.74 -7.13
CA LEU A 478 -0.39 -8.58 -6.32
C LEU A 478 0.90 -7.91 -6.75
N GLN A 479 1.84 -8.68 -7.31
CA GLN A 479 3.18 -8.25 -7.71
C GLN A 479 3.93 -7.44 -6.63
N SER A 480 3.56 -7.69 -5.37
CA SER A 480 4.02 -6.94 -4.21
C SER A 480 5.52 -7.13 -3.98
N ARG A 481 6.06 -8.32 -4.25
CA ARG A 481 7.49 -8.58 -4.17
C ARG A 481 8.24 -7.86 -5.29
N ASN A 482 7.68 -7.81 -6.49
CA ASN A 482 8.32 -7.13 -7.64
C ASN A 482 8.43 -5.62 -7.41
N ALA A 483 7.35 -4.99 -6.92
CA ALA A 483 7.38 -3.58 -6.49
C ALA A 483 8.43 -3.37 -5.38
N ALA A 484 8.50 -4.29 -4.43
CA ALA A 484 9.48 -4.25 -3.34
C ALA A 484 10.93 -4.54 -3.80
N ILE A 485 11.20 -5.31 -4.84
CA ILE A 485 12.58 -5.51 -5.34
C ILE A 485 13.06 -4.26 -6.10
N SER A 486 12.12 -3.53 -6.69
CA SER A 486 12.41 -2.51 -7.68
C SER A 486 12.47 -1.08 -7.13
N ASP A 487 12.22 -0.90 -5.83
CA ASP A 487 12.13 0.41 -5.15
C ASP A 487 11.21 1.41 -5.86
N ILE A 488 10.18 0.91 -6.54
CA ILE A 488 9.18 1.79 -7.13
C ILE A 488 8.39 2.37 -5.96
N PHE A 489 8.52 3.68 -5.73
CA PHE A 489 7.75 4.33 -4.67
C PHE A 489 6.29 4.43 -5.09
N ASP A 490 5.40 3.86 -4.27
CA ASP A 490 3.94 3.99 -4.40
C ASP A 490 3.49 5.46 -4.42
N MET A 491 4.35 6.40 -4.01
CA MET A 491 4.11 7.84 -4.03
C MET A 491 4.02 8.44 -5.44
N TYR A 492 4.69 7.84 -6.42
CA TYR A 492 4.72 8.35 -7.80
C TYR A 492 3.83 7.48 -8.68
N ALA A 493 2.52 7.62 -8.51
CA ALA A 493 1.53 6.90 -9.29
C ALA A 493 1.63 7.26 -10.80
N PRO A 494 1.37 6.29 -11.71
CA PRO A 494 1.29 6.55 -13.14
C PRO A 494 0.22 7.60 -13.45
N THR A 495 0.64 8.75 -13.98
CA THR A 495 -0.28 9.87 -14.26
C THR A 495 -0.75 9.87 -15.70
N SER A 496 0.17 9.66 -16.64
CA SER A 496 -0.12 9.72 -18.08
C SER A 496 -0.48 8.36 -18.67
N ARG A 497 -1.07 8.35 -19.87
CA ARG A 497 -1.31 7.11 -20.63
C ARG A 497 -0.04 6.31 -20.87
N THR A 498 1.09 6.96 -21.19
CA THR A 498 2.37 6.28 -21.42
C THR A 498 2.92 5.64 -20.14
N ASP A 499 2.83 6.34 -19.00
CA ASP A 499 3.19 5.76 -17.68
C ASP A 499 2.40 4.48 -17.41
N ARG A 500 1.08 4.50 -17.71
CA ARG A 500 0.19 3.35 -17.48
C ARG A 500 0.47 2.19 -18.43
N ILE A 501 0.83 2.45 -19.68
CA ILE A 501 1.25 1.41 -20.63
C ILE A 501 2.55 0.75 -20.15
N LEU A 502 3.53 1.56 -19.76
CA LEU A 502 4.80 1.07 -19.23
C LEU A 502 4.58 0.24 -17.95
N ASP A 503 3.70 0.68 -17.07
CA ASP A 503 3.33 -0.05 -15.85
C ASP A 503 2.70 -1.41 -16.16
N LYS A 504 1.74 -1.47 -17.09
CA LYS A 504 1.14 -2.73 -17.55
C LYS A 504 2.18 -3.65 -18.20
N ALA A 505 3.06 -3.12 -19.05
CA ALA A 505 4.11 -3.88 -19.70
C ALA A 505 5.10 -4.46 -18.66
N ASN A 506 5.48 -3.66 -17.67
CA ASN A 506 6.33 -4.08 -16.56
C ASN A 506 5.68 -5.22 -15.76
N ASN A 507 4.39 -5.08 -15.45
CA ASN A 507 3.65 -6.10 -14.72
C ASN A 507 3.52 -7.41 -15.50
N ALA A 508 3.27 -7.34 -16.82
CA ALA A 508 3.25 -8.51 -17.69
C ALA A 508 4.63 -9.15 -17.81
N TYR A 509 5.69 -8.34 -17.82
CA TYR A 509 7.06 -8.81 -17.95
C TYR A 509 7.52 -9.66 -16.76
N PHE A 510 7.06 -9.39 -15.54
CA PHE A 510 7.35 -10.25 -14.37
C PHE A 510 6.67 -11.64 -14.42
N ILE A 511 5.59 -11.75 -15.19
CA ILE A 511 5.00 -13.04 -15.51
C ILE A 511 5.82 -13.72 -16.62
N ALA A 512 6.19 -12.97 -17.66
CA ALA A 512 6.97 -13.48 -18.78
C ALA A 512 8.36 -13.98 -18.35
N ASN A 513 9.07 -13.27 -17.48
CA ASN A 513 10.36 -13.71 -16.94
C ASN A 513 10.25 -14.82 -15.87
N LEU A 514 9.03 -15.31 -15.60
CA LEU A 514 8.67 -16.37 -14.66
C LEU A 514 8.97 -16.07 -13.19
N LEU A 515 9.29 -14.82 -12.81
CA LEU A 515 9.58 -14.47 -11.42
C LEU A 515 8.33 -14.54 -10.53
N SER A 516 7.18 -14.02 -10.97
CA SER A 516 5.96 -14.08 -10.16
C SER A 516 5.46 -15.52 -9.96
N PRO A 517 5.38 -16.37 -11.02
CA PRO A 517 5.04 -17.79 -10.85
C PRO A 517 6.01 -18.54 -9.93
N TRP A 518 7.31 -18.25 -10.02
CA TRP A 518 8.32 -18.81 -9.12
C TRP A 518 8.09 -18.39 -7.67
N THR A 519 7.87 -17.09 -7.44
CA THR A 519 7.55 -16.53 -6.12
C THR A 519 6.30 -17.19 -5.55
N ASP A 520 5.26 -17.36 -6.36
CA ASP A 520 4.02 -18.01 -5.94
C ASP A 520 4.25 -19.46 -5.50
N ALA A 521 5.07 -20.20 -6.24
CA ALA A 521 5.44 -21.56 -5.87
C ALA A 521 6.21 -21.59 -4.55
N MET A 522 7.19 -20.70 -4.38
CA MET A 522 8.00 -20.63 -3.15
C MET A 522 7.17 -20.23 -1.93
N GLN A 523 6.27 -19.27 -2.09
CA GLN A 523 5.32 -18.87 -1.04
C GLN A 523 4.36 -20.01 -0.69
N ARG A 524 3.91 -20.79 -1.68
CA ARG A 524 3.06 -21.97 -1.42
C ARG A 524 3.79 -23.04 -0.62
N ILE A 525 5.01 -23.39 -1.02
CA ILE A 525 5.85 -24.34 -0.28
C ILE A 525 6.04 -23.83 1.15
N SER A 526 6.53 -22.60 1.31
CA SER A 526 6.78 -21.97 2.61
C SER A 526 5.52 -21.89 3.48
N GLY A 527 4.37 -21.57 2.88
CA GLY A 527 3.08 -21.49 3.58
C GLY A 527 2.64 -22.84 4.14
N THR A 528 2.75 -23.90 3.34
CA THR A 528 2.48 -25.25 3.84
C THR A 528 3.49 -25.67 4.91
N THR A 529 4.75 -25.24 4.83
CA THR A 529 5.78 -25.54 5.85
C THR A 529 5.44 -24.85 7.15
N ALA A 530 5.13 -23.57 7.10
CA ALA A 530 4.73 -22.78 8.26
C ALA A 530 3.49 -23.41 8.92
N MET A 531 2.45 -23.75 8.15
CA MET A 531 1.23 -24.37 8.69
C MET A 531 1.52 -25.66 9.44
N ASP A 532 2.33 -26.55 8.88
CA ASP A 532 2.73 -27.80 9.54
C ASP A 532 3.52 -27.53 10.84
N GLN A 533 4.54 -26.67 10.78
CA GLN A 533 5.41 -26.41 11.92
C GLN A 533 4.69 -25.67 13.06
N PHE A 534 3.86 -24.68 12.74
CA PHE A 534 3.03 -24.00 13.72
C PHE A 534 1.97 -24.93 14.31
N SER A 535 1.31 -25.76 13.50
CA SER A 535 0.33 -26.74 14.01
C SER A 535 0.97 -27.68 15.03
N ARG A 536 2.15 -28.23 14.73
CA ARG A 536 2.91 -29.11 15.64
C ARG A 536 3.40 -28.38 16.88
N ALA A 537 3.83 -27.13 16.76
CA ALA A 537 4.26 -26.32 17.89
C ALA A 537 3.09 -26.01 18.84
N ILE A 538 1.93 -25.66 18.29
CA ILE A 538 0.71 -25.40 19.04
C ILE A 538 0.22 -26.68 19.74
N GLU A 539 0.14 -27.80 19.01
CA GLU A 539 -0.20 -29.11 19.58
C GLU A 539 0.72 -29.46 20.74
N ALA A 540 2.04 -29.37 20.53
CA ALA A 540 3.01 -29.69 21.57
C ALA A 540 2.89 -28.74 22.78
N THR A 541 2.51 -27.48 22.57
CA THR A 541 2.32 -26.50 23.65
C THR A 541 1.10 -26.85 24.48
N VAL A 542 -0.02 -27.19 23.82
CA VAL A 542 -1.27 -27.59 24.50
C VAL A 542 -1.12 -28.93 25.23
N VAL A 543 -0.38 -29.88 24.65
CA VAL A 543 -0.10 -31.18 25.26
C VAL A 543 1.00 -31.11 26.36
N GLY A 544 1.67 -29.96 26.52
CA GLY A 544 2.73 -29.78 27.51
C GLY A 544 4.06 -30.45 27.16
N LYS A 545 4.29 -30.75 25.87
CA LYS A 545 5.50 -31.39 25.33
C LYS A 545 6.30 -30.49 24.37
N ALA A 546 6.01 -29.18 24.35
CA ALA A 546 6.69 -28.23 23.47
C ALA A 546 8.16 -28.10 23.84
N LYS A 547 9.03 -28.18 22.82
CA LYS A 547 10.44 -27.88 22.97
C LYS A 547 10.64 -26.37 23.18
N PRO A 548 11.71 -25.93 23.88
CA PRO A 548 12.00 -24.50 24.05
C PRO A 548 12.05 -23.71 22.73
N ALA A 549 12.55 -24.33 21.66
CA ALA A 549 12.57 -23.73 20.33
C ALA A 549 11.15 -23.48 19.76
N GLN A 550 10.20 -24.40 20.00
CA GLN A 550 8.81 -24.23 19.56
C GLN A 550 8.13 -23.11 20.34
N ILE A 551 8.33 -23.06 21.66
CA ILE A 551 7.79 -21.99 22.51
C ILE A 551 8.34 -20.63 22.08
N ARG A 552 9.67 -20.53 21.84
CA ARG A 552 10.31 -19.31 21.33
C ARG A 552 9.69 -18.89 20.00
N LYS A 553 9.50 -19.82 19.07
CA LYS A 553 8.92 -19.54 17.75
C LYS A 553 7.48 -19.03 17.84
N LEU A 554 6.65 -19.63 18.70
CA LEU A 554 5.29 -19.15 18.95
C LEU A 554 5.31 -17.74 19.56
N ALA A 555 6.19 -17.49 20.54
CA ALA A 555 6.36 -16.18 21.15
C ALA A 555 6.84 -15.13 20.14
N GLU A 556 7.77 -15.46 19.23
CA GLU A 556 8.20 -14.58 18.13
C GLU A 556 7.04 -14.19 17.20
N ALA A 557 6.07 -15.09 17.02
CA ALA A 557 4.85 -14.86 16.26
C ALA A 557 3.75 -14.13 17.08
N GLY A 558 3.97 -13.86 18.37
CA GLY A 558 2.98 -13.25 19.27
C GLY A 558 1.90 -14.22 19.75
N ILE A 559 2.16 -15.53 19.68
CA ILE A 559 1.26 -16.59 20.16
C ILE A 559 1.78 -17.07 21.52
N ASP A 560 1.07 -16.69 22.58
CA ASP A 560 1.30 -17.23 23.93
C ASP A 560 0.56 -18.57 24.14
N SER A 561 0.69 -19.20 25.31
CA SER A 561 0.03 -20.49 25.57
C SER A 561 -1.50 -20.40 25.52
N THR A 562 -2.07 -19.25 25.90
CA THR A 562 -3.52 -19.02 25.89
C THR A 562 -4.04 -18.96 24.46
N MET A 563 -3.38 -18.16 23.61
CA MET A 563 -3.70 -18.07 22.20
C MET A 563 -3.44 -19.41 21.48
N ALA A 564 -2.37 -20.12 21.83
CA ALA A 564 -2.11 -21.47 21.32
C ALA A 564 -3.28 -22.42 21.64
N GLY A 565 -3.83 -22.37 22.85
CA GLY A 565 -5.01 -23.15 23.22
C GLY A 565 -6.26 -22.80 22.40
N ARG A 566 -6.50 -21.50 22.16
CA ARG A 566 -7.62 -21.03 21.31
C ARG A 566 -7.46 -21.50 19.87
N ILE A 567 -6.27 -21.34 19.30
CA ILE A 567 -5.96 -21.80 17.94
C ILE A 567 -6.10 -23.32 17.84
N TRP A 568 -5.61 -24.08 18.83
CA TRP A 568 -5.73 -25.53 18.84
C TRP A 568 -7.18 -25.99 18.83
N LYS A 569 -8.05 -25.32 19.60
CA LYS A 569 -9.49 -25.61 19.63
C LYS A 569 -10.13 -25.54 18.24
N ASP A 570 -9.80 -24.50 17.48
CA ASP A 570 -10.31 -24.38 16.11
C ASP A 570 -9.64 -25.37 15.16
N LEU A 571 -8.31 -25.54 15.23
CA LEU A 571 -7.58 -26.52 14.41
C LEU A 571 -8.08 -27.95 14.59
N SER A 572 -8.48 -28.33 15.81
CA SER A 572 -8.99 -29.65 16.15
C SER A 572 -10.49 -29.83 15.91
N SER A 573 -11.19 -28.81 15.43
CA SER A 573 -12.60 -28.92 15.07
C SER A 573 -12.78 -29.63 13.72
N ASP A 574 -13.93 -30.30 13.54
CA ASP A 574 -14.24 -31.09 12.33
C ASP A 574 -14.09 -30.31 11.02
N THR A 575 -14.35 -28.99 11.04
CA THR A 575 -14.25 -28.12 9.87
C THR A 575 -13.03 -27.22 9.88
N GLY A 576 -12.24 -27.21 10.95
CA GLY A 576 -11.21 -26.20 11.19
C GLY A 576 -9.84 -26.53 10.59
N SER A 577 -9.58 -27.79 10.25
CA SER A 577 -8.41 -28.18 9.45
C SER A 577 -8.63 -29.47 8.67
N ASN A 578 -7.84 -29.65 7.61
CA ASN A 578 -7.77 -30.89 6.85
C ASN A 578 -6.33 -31.42 6.89
N VAL A 579 -6.16 -32.71 7.16
CA VAL A 579 -4.83 -33.36 7.10
C VAL A 579 -4.73 -34.17 5.82
N ILE A 580 -3.85 -33.76 4.92
CA ILE A 580 -3.61 -34.44 3.64
C ILE A 580 -2.12 -34.81 3.57
N ASP A 581 -1.81 -36.09 3.42
CA ASP A 581 -0.44 -36.64 3.41
C ASP A 581 0.42 -36.20 4.63
N GLY A 582 -0.20 -36.13 5.81
CA GLY A 582 0.46 -35.72 7.05
C GLY A 582 0.70 -34.21 7.21
N VAL A 583 0.29 -33.39 6.22
CA VAL A 583 0.31 -31.93 6.31
C VAL A 583 -1.06 -31.42 6.73
N ARG A 584 -1.12 -30.63 7.81
CA ARG A 584 -2.34 -29.97 8.25
C ARG A 584 -2.51 -28.64 7.53
N LEU A 585 -3.51 -28.56 6.67
CA LEU A 585 -3.99 -27.31 6.09
C LEU A 585 -5.07 -26.75 7.03
N SER A 586 -4.86 -25.54 7.54
CA SER A 586 -5.95 -24.83 8.23
C SER A 586 -7.10 -24.61 7.27
N ASN A 587 -8.33 -24.54 7.75
CA ASN A 587 -9.44 -23.94 7.02
C ASN A 587 -9.81 -22.64 7.75
N SER A 588 -8.84 -21.74 7.90
CA SER A 588 -8.93 -20.58 8.79
C SER A 588 -10.15 -19.70 8.52
N GLY A 589 -10.63 -19.69 7.28
CA GLY A 589 -11.89 -19.06 6.87
C GLY A 589 -13.15 -19.53 7.61
N THR A 590 -13.16 -20.75 8.15
CA THR A 590 -14.31 -21.33 8.87
C THR A 590 -14.28 -21.09 10.38
N TRP A 591 -13.19 -20.50 10.90
CA TRP A 591 -13.00 -20.33 12.33
C TRP A 591 -13.91 -19.25 12.89
N LYS A 592 -14.54 -19.55 14.04
CA LYS A 592 -15.47 -18.62 14.71
C LYS A 592 -14.76 -17.60 15.58
N ASP A 593 -13.60 -17.97 16.14
CA ASP A 593 -12.78 -17.06 16.94
C ASP A 593 -11.93 -16.18 16.01
N SER A 594 -12.40 -14.95 15.76
CA SER A 594 -11.68 -14.00 14.90
C SER A 594 -10.31 -13.63 15.45
N GLY A 595 -10.11 -13.64 16.77
CA GLY A 595 -8.82 -13.34 17.38
C GLY A 595 -7.81 -14.47 17.19
N ALA A 596 -8.25 -15.72 17.32
CA ALA A 596 -7.42 -16.89 17.04
C ALA A 596 -7.07 -16.98 15.55
N ARG A 597 -8.05 -16.69 14.68
CA ARG A 597 -7.87 -16.60 13.23
C ARG A 597 -6.84 -15.53 12.87
N ASP A 598 -6.99 -14.29 13.32
CA ASP A 598 -6.06 -13.20 13.02
C ASP A 598 -4.63 -13.50 13.50
N ALA A 599 -4.49 -14.10 14.69
CA ALA A 599 -3.21 -14.52 15.22
C ALA A 599 -2.56 -15.63 14.38
N TRP A 600 -3.33 -16.64 13.97
CA TRP A 600 -2.87 -17.73 13.10
C TRP A 600 -2.48 -17.23 11.71
N GLU A 601 -3.39 -16.55 11.00
CA GLU A 601 -3.14 -16.05 9.65
C GLU A 601 -1.96 -15.06 9.65
N GLY A 602 -1.89 -14.19 10.66
CA GLY A 602 -0.78 -13.27 10.85
C GLY A 602 0.57 -13.97 11.08
N ALA A 603 0.59 -15.04 11.87
CA ALA A 603 1.79 -15.84 12.11
C ALA A 603 2.27 -16.55 10.84
N ILE A 604 1.37 -17.21 10.11
CA ILE A 604 1.71 -17.91 8.85
C ILE A 604 2.21 -16.91 7.81
N ALA A 605 1.49 -15.80 7.59
CA ALA A 605 1.89 -14.80 6.61
C ALA A 605 3.25 -14.16 6.94
N ARG A 606 3.50 -13.86 8.22
CA ARG A 606 4.79 -13.34 8.68
C ARG A 606 5.92 -14.34 8.44
N ASP A 607 5.69 -15.61 8.74
CA ASP A 607 6.71 -16.66 8.61
C ASP A 607 7.06 -16.94 7.14
N VAL A 608 6.06 -16.92 6.26
CA VAL A 608 6.28 -16.97 4.80
C VAL A 608 7.08 -15.78 4.30
N ASP A 609 6.74 -14.56 4.74
CA ASP A 609 7.47 -13.34 4.35
C ASP A 609 8.94 -13.33 4.88
N MET A 610 9.26 -14.14 5.89
CA MET A 610 10.64 -14.35 6.35
C MET A 610 11.39 -15.41 5.54
N MET A 611 10.71 -16.47 5.06
CA MET A 611 11.34 -17.50 4.20
C MET A 611 11.54 -17.01 2.76
N VAL A 612 10.51 -16.38 2.17
CA VAL A 612 10.58 -15.81 0.83
C VAL A 612 10.92 -14.33 0.95
N ILE A 613 12.21 -14.03 0.84
CA ILE A 613 12.74 -12.70 1.12
C ILE A 613 12.10 -11.66 0.20
N SER A 614 11.30 -10.81 0.84
CA SER A 614 10.59 -9.70 0.22
C SER A 614 10.92 -8.43 1.00
N PRO A 615 11.67 -7.49 0.42
CA PRO A 615 12.11 -6.30 1.14
C PRO A 615 10.96 -5.53 1.80
N GLY A 616 11.19 -5.09 3.03
CA GLY A 616 10.22 -4.43 3.91
C GLY A 616 10.65 -3.02 4.32
N GLN A 617 10.46 -2.70 5.61
CA GLN A 617 10.77 -1.38 6.17
C GLN A 617 12.27 -1.18 6.44
N GLU A 618 13.04 -2.27 6.46
CA GLU A 618 14.49 -2.29 6.64
C GLU A 618 15.29 -1.61 5.51
N LYS A 619 14.64 -1.32 4.39
CA LYS A 619 15.30 -0.61 3.30
C LYS A 619 15.69 0.80 3.72
N SER A 620 16.80 1.30 3.16
CA SER A 620 17.19 2.70 3.28
C SER A 620 16.03 3.66 3.03
N LEU A 621 15.96 4.71 3.84
CA LEU A 621 15.02 5.83 3.70
C LEU A 621 15.36 6.76 2.53
N LEU A 622 16.63 6.79 2.10
CA LEU A 622 17.15 7.73 1.09
C LEU A 622 16.42 7.67 -0.27
N PRO A 623 16.16 6.49 -0.85
CA PRO A 623 15.48 6.38 -2.14
C PRO A 623 14.10 7.04 -2.14
N SER A 624 13.37 6.98 -1.02
CA SER A 624 12.03 7.57 -0.90
C SER A 624 12.05 9.10 -0.95
N ARG A 625 13.15 9.74 -0.55
CA ARG A 625 13.27 11.20 -0.49
C ARG A 625 13.97 11.80 -1.71
N ASN A 626 14.86 11.04 -2.35
CA ASN A 626 15.66 11.52 -3.47
C ASN A 626 15.55 10.56 -4.68
N PRO A 627 14.87 10.98 -5.76
CA PRO A 627 14.73 10.13 -6.95
C PRO A 627 16.06 9.78 -7.63
N ALA A 628 17.10 10.63 -7.52
CA ALA A 628 18.43 10.27 -8.01
C ALA A 628 19.05 9.15 -7.18
N ALA A 629 18.93 9.20 -5.84
CA ALA A 629 19.36 8.12 -4.97
C ALA A 629 18.60 6.82 -5.26
N ALA A 630 17.33 6.90 -5.64
CA ALA A 630 16.55 5.72 -6.04
C ALA A 630 17.05 5.05 -7.33
N LEU A 631 17.52 5.83 -8.31
CA LEU A 631 18.15 5.28 -9.51
C LEU A 631 19.52 4.66 -9.21
N LEU A 632 20.31 5.33 -8.36
CA LEU A 632 21.63 4.85 -7.94
C LEU A 632 21.55 3.54 -7.13
N LEU A 633 20.59 3.46 -6.20
CA LEU A 633 20.43 2.35 -5.27
C LEU A 633 19.50 1.24 -5.79
N GLN A 634 18.97 1.36 -7.00
CA GLN A 634 18.10 0.34 -7.60
C GLN A 634 18.76 -1.05 -7.53
N TYR A 635 18.01 -2.04 -7.02
CA TYR A 635 18.46 -3.41 -6.69
C TYR A 635 19.42 -3.55 -5.50
N LYS A 636 20.17 -2.51 -5.10
CA LYS A 636 21.06 -2.56 -3.93
C LYS A 636 20.29 -2.54 -2.61
N THR A 637 19.09 -1.96 -2.58
CA THR A 637 18.19 -2.03 -1.42
C THR A 637 17.72 -3.46 -1.13
N PHE A 638 17.60 -4.31 -2.14
CA PHE A 638 17.33 -5.74 -1.95
C PHE A 638 18.52 -6.41 -1.24
N VAL A 639 19.76 -6.06 -1.62
CA VAL A 639 20.97 -6.54 -0.94
C VAL A 639 21.01 -6.06 0.51
N MET A 640 20.59 -4.82 0.80
CA MET A 640 20.41 -4.32 2.19
C MET A 640 19.44 -5.21 2.96
N ALA A 641 18.23 -5.42 2.43
CA ALA A 641 17.20 -6.23 3.09
C ALA A 641 17.64 -7.69 3.30
N ALA A 642 18.30 -8.29 2.30
CA ALA A 642 18.83 -9.64 2.40
C ALA A 642 19.95 -9.75 3.45
N SER A 643 20.81 -8.74 3.57
CA SER A 643 21.87 -8.68 4.59
C SER A 643 21.28 -8.72 6.00
N GLU A 644 20.23 -7.94 6.25
CA GLU A 644 19.57 -7.92 7.57
C GLU A 644 18.84 -9.23 7.88
N ARG A 645 18.09 -9.75 6.91
CA ARG A 645 17.23 -10.91 7.12
C ARG A 645 17.95 -12.26 7.13
N ILE A 646 19.04 -12.40 6.38
CA ILE A 646 19.84 -13.63 6.32
C ILE A 646 21.08 -13.49 7.19
N LEU A 647 21.98 -12.57 6.83
CA LEU A 647 23.33 -12.53 7.40
C LEU A 647 23.32 -12.13 8.87
N PHE A 648 22.79 -10.95 9.20
CA PHE A 648 22.82 -10.44 10.58
C PHE A 648 21.96 -11.28 11.51
N ARG A 649 20.74 -11.65 11.09
CA ARG A 649 19.88 -12.57 11.86
C ARG A 649 20.55 -13.94 12.07
N GLY A 650 21.18 -14.50 11.03
CA GLY A 650 21.87 -15.77 11.12
C GLY A 650 23.03 -15.74 12.12
N LEU A 651 23.84 -14.68 12.08
CA LEU A 651 24.96 -14.47 13.01
C LEU A 651 24.51 -14.31 14.47
N GLN A 652 23.31 -13.76 14.70
CA GLN A 652 22.71 -13.61 16.02
C GLN A 652 22.13 -14.92 16.57
N ALA A 653 21.41 -15.68 15.73
CA ALA A 653 20.75 -16.92 16.16
C ALA A 653 21.74 -18.04 16.50
N ARG A 654 22.85 -18.17 15.75
CA ARG A 654 23.92 -19.17 15.96
C ARG A 654 23.44 -20.63 16.05
N ASP A 655 22.29 -20.94 15.48
CA ASP A 655 21.67 -22.26 15.55
C ASP A 655 22.16 -23.18 14.40
N ALA A 656 22.10 -24.51 14.61
CA ALA A 656 22.47 -25.50 13.60
C ALA A 656 21.64 -25.37 12.30
N GLN A 657 20.40 -24.88 12.40
CA GLN A 657 19.51 -24.62 11.26
C GLN A 657 20.07 -23.51 10.35
N VAL A 658 20.71 -22.49 10.92
CA VAL A 658 21.32 -21.40 10.16
C VAL A 658 22.51 -21.92 9.35
N ALA A 659 23.36 -22.76 9.94
CA ALA A 659 24.48 -23.37 9.24
C ALA A 659 24.01 -24.27 8.08
N GLN A 660 22.96 -25.06 8.32
CA GLN A 660 22.29 -25.86 7.29
C GLN A 660 21.73 -25.00 6.15
N GLY A 661 21.05 -23.90 6.48
CA GLY A 661 20.55 -22.95 5.50
C GLY A 661 21.66 -22.31 4.68
N PHE A 662 22.79 -21.95 5.31
CA PHE A 662 23.94 -21.37 4.62
C PHE A 662 24.53 -22.33 3.59
N VAL A 663 24.75 -23.59 3.97
CA VAL A 663 25.22 -24.64 3.05
C VAL A 663 24.22 -24.84 1.91
N ALA A 664 22.93 -24.97 2.23
CA ALA A 664 21.88 -25.14 1.23
C ALA A 664 21.84 -23.97 0.24
N ALA A 665 21.95 -22.74 0.73
CA ALA A 665 21.95 -21.55 -0.10
C ALA A 665 23.15 -21.49 -1.04
N VAL A 666 24.35 -21.84 -0.57
CA VAL A 666 25.56 -21.91 -1.42
C VAL A 666 25.38 -22.97 -2.51
N VAL A 667 24.90 -24.16 -2.16
CA VAL A 667 24.65 -25.25 -3.13
C VAL A 667 23.58 -24.85 -4.15
N LEU A 668 22.46 -24.27 -3.69
CA LEU A 668 21.42 -23.74 -4.58
C LEU A 668 21.93 -22.58 -5.44
N GLY A 669 22.88 -21.80 -4.93
CA GLY A 669 23.61 -20.79 -5.68
C GLY A 669 24.45 -21.38 -6.81
N MET A 670 25.10 -22.53 -6.58
CA MET A 670 25.82 -23.27 -7.62
C MET A 670 24.84 -23.74 -8.70
N VAL A 671 23.69 -24.31 -8.30
CA VAL A 671 22.64 -24.72 -9.26
C VAL A 671 22.15 -23.50 -10.06
N GLY A 672 21.97 -22.35 -9.42
CA GLY A 672 21.61 -21.10 -10.08
C GLY A 672 22.66 -20.62 -11.09
N GLU A 673 23.96 -20.71 -10.76
CA GLU A 673 25.03 -20.39 -11.72
C GLU A 673 25.02 -21.38 -12.90
N TYR A 674 24.86 -22.67 -12.65
CA TYR A 674 24.77 -23.67 -13.71
C TYR A 674 23.64 -23.37 -14.69
N ALA A 675 22.43 -23.16 -14.18
CA ALA A 675 21.25 -22.85 -14.99
C ALA A 675 21.43 -21.54 -15.76
N TYR A 676 22.01 -20.51 -15.13
CA TYR A 676 22.27 -19.23 -15.78
C TYR A 676 23.35 -19.34 -16.85
N SER A 677 24.45 -20.07 -16.62
CA SER A 677 25.50 -20.29 -17.61
C SER A 677 24.96 -21.04 -18.82
N LEU A 678 24.14 -22.06 -18.63
CA LEU A 678 23.45 -22.77 -19.71
C LEU A 678 22.54 -21.83 -20.52
N ALA A 679 21.70 -21.05 -19.85
CA ALA A 679 20.77 -20.12 -20.52
C ALA A 679 21.48 -18.95 -21.23
N SER A 680 22.69 -18.60 -20.80
CA SER A 680 23.48 -17.50 -21.38
C SER A 680 24.58 -17.96 -22.33
N GLY A 681 24.70 -19.27 -22.59
CA GLY A 681 25.76 -19.82 -23.44
C GLY A 681 27.18 -19.57 -22.89
N ARG A 682 27.32 -19.36 -21.58
CA ARG A 682 28.62 -19.10 -20.94
C ARG A 682 29.22 -20.39 -20.41
N ASP A 683 30.55 -20.42 -20.34
CA ASP A 683 31.27 -21.49 -19.64
C ASP A 683 30.84 -21.59 -18.17
N THR A 684 30.81 -22.82 -17.68
CA THR A 684 30.59 -23.11 -16.25
C THR A 684 31.91 -23.04 -15.48
N PRO A 685 31.87 -22.74 -14.16
CA PRO A 685 33.05 -22.86 -13.31
C PRO A 685 33.73 -24.22 -13.44
N LYS A 686 35.06 -24.23 -13.53
CA LYS A 686 35.85 -25.45 -13.80
C LYS A 686 36.35 -26.14 -12.54
N THR A 687 36.53 -25.40 -11.44
CA THR A 687 37.07 -25.91 -10.18
C THR A 687 36.04 -25.82 -9.05
N LEU A 688 36.19 -26.65 -8.01
CA LEU A 688 35.32 -26.56 -6.82
C LEU A 688 35.40 -25.19 -6.11
N PRO A 689 36.58 -24.57 -5.92
CA PRO A 689 36.67 -23.19 -5.42
C PRO A 689 35.88 -22.18 -6.25
N ASP A 690 35.93 -22.28 -7.59
CA ASP A 690 35.16 -21.38 -8.46
C ASP A 690 33.66 -21.63 -8.35
N TRP A 691 33.24 -22.89 -8.17
CA TRP A 691 31.84 -23.23 -7.87
C TRP A 691 31.40 -22.66 -6.52
N ILE A 692 32.23 -22.76 -5.48
CA ILE A 692 31.93 -22.19 -4.15
C ILE A 692 31.79 -20.68 -4.25
N LYS A 693 32.71 -20.00 -4.93
CA LYS A 693 32.64 -18.56 -5.22
C LYS A 693 31.35 -18.21 -5.97
N ALA A 694 31.02 -18.92 -7.04
CA ALA A 694 29.80 -18.69 -7.80
C ALA A 694 28.54 -18.92 -6.95
N GLY A 695 28.53 -19.98 -6.14
CA GLY A 695 27.43 -20.30 -5.23
C GLY A 695 27.23 -19.23 -4.16
N MET A 696 28.32 -18.75 -3.55
CA MET A 696 28.27 -17.67 -2.57
C MET A 696 27.76 -16.36 -3.20
N SER A 697 28.27 -16.02 -4.38
CA SER A 697 27.88 -14.81 -5.10
C SER A 697 26.41 -14.84 -5.54
N ARG A 698 25.91 -15.98 -6.04
CA ARG A 698 24.52 -16.14 -6.50
C ARG A 698 23.52 -16.23 -5.35
N SER A 699 23.89 -16.91 -4.27
CA SER A 699 23.01 -17.10 -3.11
C SER A 699 22.71 -15.80 -2.36
N GLY A 700 23.59 -14.80 -2.44
CA GLY A 700 23.38 -13.50 -1.79
C GLY A 700 23.46 -13.56 -0.26
N VAL A 701 23.87 -14.68 0.32
CA VAL A 701 23.91 -14.90 1.79
C VAL A 701 24.89 -13.99 2.52
N LEU A 702 25.92 -13.49 1.82
CA LEU A 702 26.88 -12.53 2.38
C LEU A 702 26.47 -11.06 2.20
N GLY A 703 25.37 -10.79 1.48
CA GLY A 703 24.83 -9.46 1.34
C GLY A 703 25.88 -8.41 0.89
N TRP A 704 26.03 -7.34 1.65
CA TRP A 704 26.99 -6.27 1.37
C TRP A 704 28.46 -6.68 1.41
N ILE A 705 28.82 -7.74 2.14
CA ILE A 705 30.21 -8.23 2.17
C ILE A 705 30.61 -8.71 0.77
N GLU A 706 29.71 -9.45 0.11
CA GLU A 706 29.96 -9.90 -1.27
C GLU A 706 29.91 -8.74 -2.26
N GLU A 707 29.02 -7.76 -2.07
CA GLU A 707 28.97 -6.55 -2.91
C GLU A 707 30.31 -5.79 -2.84
N ALA A 708 30.83 -5.57 -1.63
CA ALA A 708 32.11 -4.90 -1.42
C ALA A 708 33.27 -5.71 -2.02
N ASN A 709 33.27 -7.03 -1.82
CA ASN A 709 34.27 -7.93 -2.40
C ASN A 709 34.25 -7.89 -3.93
N ALA A 710 33.07 -7.97 -4.55
CA ALA A 710 32.95 -7.97 -6.01
C ALA A 710 33.35 -6.63 -6.62
N ILE A 711 33.04 -5.50 -5.96
CA ILE A 711 33.50 -4.17 -6.35
C ILE A 711 35.04 -4.10 -6.26
N GLY A 712 35.61 -4.47 -5.11
CA GLY A 712 37.05 -4.48 -4.88
C GLY A 712 37.79 -5.34 -5.90
N SER A 713 37.38 -6.62 -6.02
CA SER A 713 37.90 -7.57 -6.99
C SER A 713 37.89 -6.99 -8.41
N LYS A 714 36.77 -6.40 -8.87
CA LYS A 714 36.72 -5.83 -10.21
C LYS A 714 37.65 -4.63 -10.39
N TRP A 715 37.77 -3.78 -9.38
CA TRP A 715 38.59 -2.57 -9.45
C TRP A 715 40.07 -2.90 -9.52
N THR A 716 40.49 -3.90 -8.75
CA THR A 716 41.89 -4.31 -8.65
C THR A 716 42.25 -5.46 -9.60
N GLY A 717 41.38 -5.81 -10.56
CA GLY A 717 41.65 -6.88 -11.53
C GLY A 717 41.73 -8.28 -10.89
N GLY A 718 41.06 -8.47 -9.74
CA GLY A 718 40.96 -9.73 -9.02
C GLY A 718 41.97 -9.89 -7.89
N THR A 719 42.82 -8.90 -7.59
CA THR A 719 43.84 -9.04 -6.52
C THR A 719 43.27 -9.02 -5.11
N THR A 720 42.16 -8.33 -4.87
CA THR A 720 41.53 -8.18 -3.55
C THR A 720 40.38 -9.17 -3.31
N ASP A 721 40.23 -10.15 -4.21
CA ASP A 721 39.12 -11.11 -4.15
C ASP A 721 39.29 -12.10 -3.00
N MET A 722 38.38 -12.06 -2.02
CA MET A 722 38.48 -12.88 -0.81
C MET A 722 38.49 -14.39 -1.10
N TYR A 723 37.89 -14.82 -2.22
CA TYR A 723 37.83 -16.24 -2.56
C TYR A 723 39.17 -16.79 -3.10
N ARG A 724 40.18 -15.94 -3.31
CA ARG A 724 41.54 -16.41 -3.59
C ARG A 724 42.13 -17.20 -2.44
N ALA A 725 41.67 -16.94 -1.21
CA ALA A 725 42.07 -17.72 -0.04
C ALA A 725 41.67 -19.20 -0.14
N ILE A 726 40.61 -19.52 -0.91
CA ILE A 726 40.18 -20.90 -1.18
C ILE A 726 40.64 -21.41 -2.55
N GLY A 727 41.52 -20.67 -3.25
CA GLY A 727 42.04 -21.04 -4.57
C GLY A 727 41.11 -20.75 -5.75
N ALA A 728 40.12 -19.86 -5.60
CA ALA A 728 39.27 -19.46 -6.72
C ALA A 728 39.97 -18.44 -7.62
N GLU A 729 39.98 -18.69 -8.92
CA GLU A 729 40.70 -17.90 -9.92
C GLU A 729 39.77 -17.30 -10.99
N ALA A 730 38.58 -17.86 -11.17
CA ALA A 730 37.61 -17.36 -12.13
C ALA A 730 37.11 -15.96 -11.75
N GLN A 731 36.91 -15.07 -12.73
CA GLN A 731 36.25 -13.78 -12.48
C GLN A 731 34.83 -14.02 -11.93
N GLY A 732 34.42 -13.29 -10.89
CA GLY A 732 33.13 -13.52 -10.22
C GLY A 732 31.91 -13.29 -11.13
N SER A 733 30.90 -14.16 -11.05
CA SER A 733 29.82 -14.23 -12.06
C SER A 733 28.80 -13.08 -12.03
N ARG A 734 28.59 -12.42 -10.87
CA ARG A 734 27.47 -11.49 -10.64
C ARG A 734 27.68 -10.07 -11.19
N TYR A 735 28.90 -9.71 -11.60
CA TYR A 735 29.23 -8.36 -12.09
C TYR A 735 30.12 -8.32 -13.32
N GLN A 736 30.41 -9.47 -13.96
CA GLN A 736 31.23 -9.54 -15.17
C GLN A 736 30.77 -8.55 -16.25
N SER A 737 29.46 -8.46 -16.50
CA SER A 737 28.89 -7.68 -17.62
C SER A 737 28.66 -6.19 -17.37
N ARG A 738 28.86 -5.69 -16.14
CA ARG A 738 28.65 -4.27 -15.77
C ARG A 738 29.94 -3.46 -15.90
N GLU A 739 29.90 -2.16 -16.15
CA GLU A 739 31.11 -1.33 -16.18
C GLU A 739 31.48 -0.82 -14.76
N LYS A 740 32.74 -0.42 -14.52
CA LYS A 740 33.22 -0.04 -13.17
C LYS A 740 32.41 1.10 -12.56
N LEU A 741 32.06 2.11 -13.36
CA LEU A 741 31.21 3.23 -12.95
C LEU A 741 29.73 2.80 -12.82
N GLY A 742 29.23 1.98 -13.74
CA GLY A 742 27.88 1.40 -13.68
C GLY A 742 27.59 0.54 -12.44
N ILE A 743 28.60 -0.07 -11.80
CA ILE A 743 28.43 -0.84 -10.55
C ILE A 743 28.20 0.09 -9.34
N LEU A 744 28.79 1.28 -9.35
CA LEU A 744 28.63 2.28 -8.29
C LEU A 744 27.34 3.10 -8.49
N LEU A 745 27.10 3.53 -9.73
CA LEU A 745 26.05 4.50 -10.08
C LEU A 745 24.73 3.84 -10.53
N GLY A 746 24.62 2.52 -10.41
CA GLY A 746 23.40 1.79 -10.69
C GLY A 746 23.14 1.52 -12.19
N PRO A 747 22.03 0.82 -12.50
CA PRO A 747 21.74 0.31 -13.84
C PRO A 747 21.56 1.40 -14.88
N THR A 748 21.00 2.56 -14.50
CA THR A 748 20.80 3.69 -15.42
C THR A 748 22.12 4.26 -15.92
N ALA A 749 23.09 4.49 -15.01
CA ALA A 749 24.41 4.98 -15.40
C ALA A 749 25.15 3.98 -16.28
N ASN A 750 25.03 2.68 -15.98
CA ASN A 750 25.61 1.60 -16.80
C ASN A 750 25.09 1.62 -18.25
N LYS A 751 23.79 1.90 -18.45
CA LYS A 751 23.19 1.98 -19.79
C LYS A 751 23.62 3.24 -20.53
N LEU A 752 23.65 4.38 -19.84
CA LEU A 752 24.11 5.64 -20.42
C LEU A 752 25.57 5.53 -20.88
N GLU A 753 26.46 4.96 -20.05
CA GLU A 753 27.85 4.69 -20.41
C GLU A 753 27.94 3.78 -21.65
N GLY A 754 27.13 2.73 -21.70
CA GLY A 754 27.04 1.83 -22.85
C GLY A 754 26.60 2.53 -24.14
N VAL A 755 25.59 3.39 -24.08
CA VAL A 755 25.11 4.18 -25.24
C VAL A 755 26.16 5.17 -25.71
N LEU A 756 26.78 5.91 -24.79
CA LEU A 756 27.81 6.89 -25.13
C LEU A 756 29.03 6.23 -25.79
N ARG A 757 29.47 5.08 -25.28
CA ARG A 757 30.56 4.30 -25.88
C ARG A 757 30.19 3.76 -27.26
N ALA A 758 29.00 3.16 -27.41
CA ALA A 758 28.54 2.67 -28.71
C ALA A 758 28.41 3.81 -29.73
N GLY A 759 27.90 4.97 -29.32
CA GLY A 759 27.81 6.16 -30.16
C GLY A 759 29.18 6.71 -30.56
N ALA A 760 30.12 6.81 -29.61
CA ALA A 760 31.48 7.24 -29.89
C ALA A 760 32.20 6.28 -30.85
N ASN A 761 32.09 4.97 -30.64
CA ASN A 761 32.64 3.95 -31.54
C ASN A 761 31.99 4.04 -32.93
N GLY A 762 30.67 4.24 -33.00
CA GLY A 762 29.97 4.44 -34.27
C GLY A 762 30.44 5.67 -35.04
N LEU A 763 30.66 6.80 -34.35
CA LEU A 763 31.21 8.03 -34.95
C LEU A 763 32.67 7.86 -35.40
N ASN A 764 33.45 7.05 -34.68
CA ASN A 764 34.85 6.76 -35.01
C ASN A 764 35.02 5.63 -36.04
N GLY A 765 33.94 4.96 -36.45
CA GLY A 765 33.98 3.80 -37.37
C GLY A 765 34.39 2.47 -36.71
N ASP A 766 34.56 2.44 -35.39
CA ASP A 766 35.00 1.27 -34.60
C ASP A 766 33.82 0.44 -34.05
N TRP A 767 32.68 0.43 -34.74
CA TRP A 767 31.50 -0.30 -34.26
C TRP A 767 31.75 -1.81 -34.24
N GLY A 768 31.75 -2.39 -33.04
CA GLY A 768 31.98 -3.82 -32.85
C GLY A 768 30.75 -4.60 -32.36
N GLU A 769 30.89 -5.93 -32.26
CA GLU A 769 29.88 -6.83 -31.68
C GLU A 769 29.52 -6.43 -30.23
N ALA A 770 30.48 -5.88 -29.47
CA ALA A 770 30.24 -5.35 -28.15
C ALA A 770 29.24 -4.17 -28.14
N ASP A 771 29.26 -3.30 -29.16
CA ASP A 771 28.37 -2.15 -29.29
C ASP A 771 26.97 -2.59 -29.71
N THR A 772 26.87 -3.53 -30.66
CA THR A 772 25.61 -4.19 -31.00
C THR A 772 24.97 -4.83 -29.77
N ARG A 773 25.74 -5.56 -28.94
CA ARG A 773 25.25 -6.14 -27.68
C ARG A 773 24.84 -5.08 -26.66
N ARG A 774 25.53 -3.93 -26.59
CA ARG A 774 25.13 -2.80 -25.71
C ARG A 774 23.77 -2.24 -26.12
N MET A 775 23.54 -2.03 -27.42
CA MET A 775 22.26 -1.50 -27.91
C MET A 775 21.11 -2.50 -27.78
N ARG A 776 21.36 -3.77 -28.09
CA ARG A 776 20.40 -4.87 -27.90
C ARG A 776 19.90 -4.97 -26.46
N ARG A 777 20.79 -4.78 -25.48
CA ARG A 777 20.39 -4.76 -24.05
C ARG A 777 19.40 -3.66 -23.68
N LEU A 778 19.13 -2.68 -24.54
CA LEU A 778 18.10 -1.66 -24.32
C LEU A 778 16.71 -2.10 -24.82
N VAL A 779 16.63 -3.18 -25.58
CA VAL A 779 15.36 -3.72 -26.09
C VAL A 779 14.66 -4.49 -24.96
N ALA A 780 13.51 -3.99 -24.53
CA ALA A 780 12.68 -4.65 -23.53
C ALA A 780 12.34 -6.08 -23.97
N GLY A 781 12.45 -7.05 -23.06
CA GLY A 781 12.12 -8.45 -23.37
C GLY A 781 13.24 -9.25 -24.05
N GLN A 782 14.23 -8.62 -24.67
CA GLN A 782 15.30 -9.34 -25.37
C GLN A 782 16.14 -10.23 -24.42
N ASN A 783 16.25 -9.82 -23.17
CA ASN A 783 17.04 -10.50 -22.15
C ASN A 783 16.32 -11.72 -21.51
N LEU A 784 15.09 -12.04 -21.93
CA LEU A 784 14.34 -13.20 -21.41
C LEU A 784 15.16 -14.46 -21.64
N PHE A 785 15.43 -15.22 -20.58
CA PHE A 785 16.43 -16.30 -20.62
C PHE A 785 16.15 -17.40 -21.66
N TYR A 786 14.88 -17.60 -22.04
CA TYR A 786 14.46 -18.57 -23.05
C TYR A 786 14.37 -17.99 -24.48
N LEU A 787 14.30 -16.67 -24.65
CA LEU A 787 14.32 -16.01 -25.97
C LEU A 787 15.72 -15.55 -26.37
N ARG A 788 16.57 -15.27 -25.38
CA ARG A 788 17.88 -14.66 -25.56
C ARG A 788 18.74 -15.40 -26.58
N ARG A 789 18.84 -16.73 -26.48
CA ARG A 789 19.64 -17.55 -27.41
C ARG A 789 19.14 -17.45 -28.85
N LEU A 790 17.83 -17.41 -29.04
CA LEU A 790 17.21 -17.29 -30.37
C LEU A 790 17.42 -15.89 -30.97
N LEU A 791 17.31 -14.84 -30.16
CA LEU A 791 17.55 -13.46 -30.59
C LEU A 791 19.04 -13.15 -30.80
N ASP A 792 19.93 -13.80 -30.05
CA ASP A 792 21.38 -13.68 -30.22
C ASP A 792 21.80 -14.32 -31.55
N GLN A 793 21.24 -15.50 -31.91
CA GLN A 793 21.48 -16.17 -33.20
C GLN A 793 20.97 -15.39 -34.42
N ILE A 794 19.74 -14.85 -34.36
CA ILE A 794 19.15 -14.07 -35.47
C ILE A 794 19.96 -12.80 -35.79
N GLY A 795 20.71 -12.28 -34.83
CA GLY A 795 21.50 -11.08 -35.03
C GLY A 795 22.99 -11.32 -35.29
N GLU A 796 23.44 -12.56 -35.34
CA GLU A 796 24.78 -12.93 -35.85
C GLU A 796 24.75 -13.13 -37.38
N GLU A 797 23.57 -13.41 -37.94
CA GLU A 797 23.23 -13.28 -39.37
C GLU A 797 22.94 -11.82 -39.73
#